data_AF-A0A0E0QBN1-F1
#
_entry.id   AF-A0A0E0QBN1-F1
#
_cell.length_a   1.000
_cell.length_b   1.000
_cell.length_c   1.000
_cell.angle_alpha   90.00
_cell.angle_beta   90.00
_cell.angle_gamma   90.00
#
_symmetry.space_group_name_H-M   'P 1'
#
loop_
_entity.id
_entity.type
_entity.pdbx_description
1 polymer ?
#
loop_
_entity_poly.entity_id
_entity_poly.type
_entity_poly.pdbx_seq_one_letter_code
_entity_poly.pdbx_strand_id
1 'polypeptide(L)'
;MAIPAEVRRYWLPILLAAVGFLFQLLVLPISFPPTHYYALGIERFAPVERVVEAYEQLSKEWLAETNQQTTVDIIKIRYAYELLTNPILKRDYDLFGLDHHKDVLEKVKEQYQKEHFLKIDLPLLKDSSVQSTDYAFNVLGYESFMHTIADEHPLLIMVYSKGSPRCAQFIEKWKQIGSRLDGVANTAMVELGDVQLTGHFAEQRFSKQPFFRNGLPTLVAYPADCRSPSCYMRYPGELFVDSVVDWVATSVVGLPRILYYSKETLGPEFIGKSGHHKVKVIFFSSTGERAAPFLRQAAQEYSTYASFAFVLWKEDESQIWWNSLGVESAPSLVFLKGPGTFTKSEFTKIMEEHKHQELPQLRSDTSLELGCDARGYSRAGNDIAIWYCVIVAGRPGIELSKRRQILRKAQDQLFSDVDASTSENVDSSVVVSSAAAALKDDRLTFVWLDGEVQKKLCAFYLATDYSGACGPGGFGDDNDKSELFIVRFQRNATFEALKAEKTNNLMEALQRQHTADASQLVARYKGPDEIEETSKVPDLVPEETSKEWIKSTKSIRSAGNSVKQRIQSSGFHFGDYLTDPRIGPALLMSACISMGIIWYKSNQRTQTTEDGAPPKDKTKKRRPRPKLSTSLFGQPEYPADADPEPKDARQWEMTDSDSD
;
A
#
# COMPACT_ATOMS: atom_id res chain seq x y z
N MET A 1 2.77 -62.05 41.36
CA MET A 1 2.68 -60.76 42.08
C MET A 1 1.51 -59.98 41.51
N ALA A 2 0.50 -59.68 42.33
CA ALA A 2 -0.65 -58.90 41.91
C ALA A 2 -0.24 -57.41 41.82
N ILE A 3 -0.47 -56.80 40.67
CA ILE A 3 -0.20 -55.37 40.46
C ILE A 3 -1.13 -54.58 41.40
N PRO A 4 -0.61 -53.65 42.22
CA PRO A 4 -1.44 -52.83 43.12
C PRO A 4 -2.55 -52.13 42.33
N ALA A 5 -3.76 -52.04 42.90
CA ALA A 5 -4.94 -51.45 42.22
C ALA A 5 -4.69 -50.01 41.76
N GLU A 6 -3.81 -49.30 42.46
CA GLU A 6 -3.34 -47.95 42.12
C GLU A 6 -2.53 -47.95 40.82
N VAL A 7 -1.59 -48.89 40.63
CA VAL A 7 -0.77 -49.03 39.41
C VAL A 7 -1.63 -49.45 38.21
N ARG A 8 -2.68 -50.26 38.43
CA ARG A 8 -3.63 -50.66 37.38
C ARG A 8 -4.38 -49.48 36.77
N ARG A 9 -4.56 -48.41 37.54
CA ARG A 9 -5.27 -47.18 37.13
C ARG A 9 -4.38 -46.21 36.33
N TYR A 10 -3.06 -46.30 36.49
CA TYR A 10 -2.07 -45.46 35.80
C TYR A 10 -1.26 -46.19 34.73
N TRP A 11 -1.45 -47.50 34.53
CA TRP A 11 -0.80 -48.27 33.47
C TRP A 11 -0.94 -47.59 32.11
N LEU A 12 -2.17 -47.27 31.69
CA LEU A 12 -2.43 -46.78 30.34
C LEU A 12 -1.72 -45.44 30.06
N PRO A 13 -1.78 -44.42 30.95
CA PRO A 13 -0.96 -43.21 30.83
C PRO A 13 0.55 -43.49 30.80
N ILE A 14 1.06 -44.38 31.65
CA ILE A 14 2.49 -44.72 31.72
C ILE A 14 2.95 -45.42 30.44
N LEU A 15 2.11 -46.32 29.89
CA LEU A 15 2.40 -47.01 28.64
C LEU A 15 2.39 -46.04 27.46
N LEU A 16 1.41 -45.14 27.38
CA LEU A 16 1.37 -44.09 26.35
C LEU A 16 2.57 -43.15 26.46
N ALA A 17 3.00 -42.79 27.67
CA ALA A 17 4.19 -41.99 27.91
C ALA A 17 5.48 -42.72 27.51
N ALA A 18 5.61 -44.01 27.84
CA ALA A 18 6.75 -44.83 27.47
C ALA A 18 6.82 -45.06 25.95
N VAL A 19 5.69 -45.31 25.29
CA VAL A 19 5.59 -45.42 23.83
C VAL A 19 5.92 -44.09 23.17
N GLY A 20 5.42 -42.97 23.70
CA GLY A 20 5.76 -41.63 23.23
C GLY A 20 7.26 -41.32 23.34
N PHE A 21 7.87 -41.71 24.46
CA PHE A 21 9.31 -41.55 24.70
C PHE A 21 10.17 -42.45 23.78
N LEU A 22 9.77 -43.71 23.59
CA LEU A 22 10.41 -44.63 22.64
C LEU A 22 10.28 -44.14 21.20
N PHE A 23 9.11 -43.62 20.83
CA PHE A 23 8.90 -43.00 19.53
C PHE A 23 9.80 -41.78 19.34
N GLN A 24 9.96 -40.95 20.38
CA GLN A 24 10.88 -39.80 20.37
C GLN A 24 12.36 -40.20 20.24
N LEU A 25 12.77 -41.31 20.84
CA LEU A 25 14.17 -41.75 20.84
C LEU A 25 14.57 -42.60 19.64
N LEU A 26 13.65 -43.40 19.10
CA LEU A 26 13.97 -44.38 18.06
C LEU A 26 13.38 -43.99 16.70
N VAL A 27 12.16 -43.49 16.65
CA VAL A 27 11.47 -43.23 15.38
C VAL A 27 11.74 -41.81 14.88
N LEU A 28 11.76 -40.81 15.76
CA LEU A 28 12.03 -39.42 15.38
C LEU A 28 13.42 -39.19 14.76
N PRO A 29 14.53 -39.78 15.24
CA PRO A 29 15.83 -39.61 14.60
C PRO A 29 15.87 -40.16 13.18
N ILE A 30 15.13 -41.25 12.92
CA ILE A 30 15.05 -41.92 11.62
C ILE A 30 14.10 -41.18 10.66
N SER A 31 13.18 -40.36 11.19
CA SER A 31 12.24 -39.54 10.41
C SER A 31 12.69 -38.10 10.18
N PHE A 32 13.91 -37.73 10.59
CA PHE A 32 14.57 -36.57 10.00
C PHE A 32 14.86 -36.87 8.53
N PRO A 33 14.56 -35.96 7.59
CA PRO A 33 14.83 -36.21 6.18
C PRO A 33 16.32 -36.56 6.02
N PRO A 34 16.65 -37.67 5.34
CA PRO A 34 18.02 -38.09 5.18
C PRO A 34 18.80 -36.97 4.50
N THR A 35 19.88 -36.52 5.13
CA THR A 35 20.77 -35.52 4.52
C THR A 35 21.51 -36.13 3.34
N HIS A 36 21.94 -35.32 2.38
CA HIS A 36 22.73 -35.80 1.23
C HIS A 36 24.03 -36.49 1.67
N TYR A 37 24.62 -36.06 2.80
CA TYR A 37 25.73 -36.76 3.46
C TYR A 37 25.42 -38.20 3.87
N TYR A 38 24.18 -38.47 4.30
CA TYR A 38 23.75 -39.81 4.71
C TYR A 38 23.63 -40.75 3.51
N ALA A 39 23.23 -40.24 2.34
CA ALA A 39 23.22 -41.02 1.11
C ALA A 39 24.62 -41.54 0.74
N LEU A 40 25.66 -40.76 1.04
CA LEU A 40 27.07 -41.13 0.83
C LEU A 40 27.70 -41.87 2.03
N GLY A 41 26.97 -42.07 3.13
CA GLY A 41 27.49 -42.73 4.33
C GLY A 41 28.57 -41.94 5.09
N ILE A 42 28.60 -40.62 4.94
CA ILE A 42 29.63 -39.74 5.53
C ILE A 42 29.03 -38.78 6.57
N GLU A 43 29.91 -38.21 7.39
CA GLU A 43 29.55 -37.20 8.38
C GLU A 43 29.09 -35.88 7.74
N ARG A 44 28.21 -35.15 8.44
CA ARG A 44 27.75 -33.82 7.98
C ARG A 44 28.92 -32.84 7.95
N PHE A 45 28.90 -31.94 6.97
CA PHE A 45 29.97 -30.95 6.74
C PHE A 45 31.34 -31.56 6.38
N ALA A 46 31.38 -32.83 5.96
CA ALA A 46 32.61 -33.43 5.45
C ALA A 46 33.21 -32.61 4.30
N PRO A 47 34.54 -32.52 4.20
CA PRO A 47 35.21 -31.78 3.14
C PRO A 47 35.02 -32.48 1.78
N VAL A 48 35.24 -31.75 0.69
CA VAL A 48 34.93 -32.24 -0.68
C VAL A 48 35.76 -33.48 -1.02
N GLU A 49 36.99 -33.59 -0.52
CA GLU A 49 37.87 -34.74 -0.73
C GLU A 49 37.23 -36.03 -0.18
N ARG A 50 36.65 -35.97 1.02
CA ARG A 50 35.93 -37.10 1.64
C ARG A 50 34.66 -37.47 0.87
N VAL A 51 33.98 -36.50 0.27
CA VAL A 51 32.80 -36.72 -0.58
C VAL A 51 33.19 -37.51 -1.84
N VAL A 52 34.32 -37.15 -2.47
CA VAL A 52 34.84 -37.82 -3.66
C VAL A 52 35.28 -39.24 -3.32
N GLU A 53 36.04 -39.45 -2.24
CA GLU A 53 36.49 -40.77 -1.79
C GLU A 53 35.31 -41.72 -1.52
N ALA A 54 34.30 -41.26 -0.79
CA ALA A 54 33.11 -42.05 -0.46
C ALA A 54 32.31 -42.41 -1.72
N TYR A 55 32.15 -41.47 -2.65
CA TYR A 55 31.49 -41.74 -3.93
C TYR A 55 32.27 -42.74 -4.78
N GLU A 56 33.59 -42.62 -4.87
CA GLU A 56 34.42 -43.56 -5.62
C GLU A 56 34.31 -44.99 -5.08
N GLN A 57 34.32 -45.14 -3.75
CA GLN A 57 34.16 -46.45 -3.11
C GLN A 57 32.79 -47.06 -3.42
N LEU A 58 31.71 -46.27 -3.24
CA LEU A 58 30.36 -46.73 -3.54
C LEU A 58 30.16 -47.04 -5.04
N SER A 59 30.75 -46.23 -5.92
CA SER A 59 30.64 -46.43 -7.37
C SER A 59 31.30 -47.73 -7.84
N LYS A 60 32.41 -48.15 -7.22
CA LYS A 60 33.08 -49.43 -7.49
C LYS A 60 32.20 -50.62 -7.10
N GLU A 61 31.47 -50.52 -5.99
CA GLU A 61 30.53 -51.54 -5.53
C GLU A 61 29.28 -51.65 -6.42
N TRP A 62 28.80 -50.53 -6.97
CA TRP A 62 27.64 -50.52 -7.88
C TRP A 62 27.98 -51.07 -9.27
N LEU A 63 29.15 -50.70 -9.82
CA LEU A 63 29.60 -51.18 -11.13
C LEU A 63 29.95 -52.68 -11.14
N ALA A 64 30.22 -53.25 -9.97
CA ALA A 64 30.49 -54.68 -9.82
C ALA A 64 29.22 -55.56 -9.81
N GLU A 65 28.01 -54.97 -9.91
CA GLU A 65 26.69 -55.66 -9.87
C GLU A 65 26.47 -56.59 -8.65
N THR A 66 27.33 -56.53 -7.65
CA THR A 66 27.28 -57.40 -6.46
C THR A 66 26.23 -56.98 -5.42
N ASN A 67 25.51 -55.86 -5.63
CA ASN A 67 24.63 -55.25 -4.64
C ASN A 67 23.15 -55.15 -5.08
N GLN A 68 22.23 -55.32 -4.12
CA GLN A 68 20.76 -55.25 -4.26
C GLN A 68 20.19 -53.80 -4.29
N GLN A 69 21.00 -52.78 -4.55
CA GLN A 69 20.55 -51.38 -4.47
C GLN A 69 19.62 -51.01 -5.62
N THR A 70 18.57 -50.24 -5.30
CA THR A 70 17.58 -49.80 -6.31
C THR A 70 18.14 -48.66 -7.18
N THR A 71 17.69 -48.54 -8.43
CA THR A 71 18.05 -47.41 -9.32
C THR A 71 17.80 -46.05 -8.65
N VAL A 72 16.74 -45.95 -7.85
CA VAL A 72 16.37 -44.75 -7.09
C VAL A 72 17.44 -44.38 -6.05
N ASP A 73 18.05 -45.36 -5.39
CA ASP A 73 19.12 -45.09 -4.43
C ASP A 73 20.40 -44.66 -5.14
N ILE A 74 20.74 -45.26 -6.28
CA ILE A 74 21.87 -44.82 -7.11
C ILE A 74 21.67 -43.36 -7.55
N ILE A 75 20.46 -42.97 -7.97
CA ILE A 75 20.13 -41.58 -8.33
C ILE A 75 20.36 -40.63 -7.14
N LYS A 76 19.91 -41.00 -5.93
CA LYS A 76 20.11 -40.17 -4.72
C LYS A 76 21.59 -39.99 -4.41
N ILE A 77 22.39 -41.04 -4.52
CA ILE A 77 23.81 -40.98 -4.19
C ILE A 77 24.57 -40.17 -5.24
N ARG A 78 24.22 -40.34 -6.52
CA ARG A 78 24.77 -39.54 -7.60
C ARG A 78 24.43 -38.06 -7.45
N TYR A 79 23.18 -37.74 -7.11
CA TYR A 79 22.75 -36.37 -6.84
C TYR A 79 23.48 -35.76 -5.64
N ALA A 80 23.59 -36.52 -4.54
CA ALA A 80 24.33 -36.08 -3.36
C ALA A 80 25.80 -35.78 -3.67
N TYR A 81 26.45 -36.63 -4.47
CA TYR A 81 27.81 -36.39 -4.94
C TYR A 81 27.92 -35.09 -5.77
N GLU A 82 27.05 -34.89 -6.77
CA GLU A 82 27.11 -33.71 -7.63
C GLU A 82 26.84 -32.40 -6.85
N LEU A 83 25.88 -32.42 -5.91
CA LEU A 83 25.57 -31.28 -5.05
C LEU A 83 26.72 -30.96 -4.08
N LEU A 84 27.27 -31.97 -3.41
CA LEU A 84 28.30 -31.80 -2.37
C LEU A 84 29.70 -31.59 -2.94
N THR A 85 29.94 -31.89 -4.22
CA THR A 85 31.22 -31.60 -4.89
C THR A 85 31.28 -30.17 -5.40
N ASN A 86 30.13 -29.55 -5.72
CA ASN A 86 30.08 -28.15 -6.16
C ASN A 86 30.20 -27.20 -4.94
N PRO A 87 31.22 -26.32 -4.89
CA PRO A 87 31.48 -25.47 -3.72
C PRO A 87 30.34 -24.47 -3.43
N ILE A 88 29.64 -23.99 -4.46
CA ILE A 88 28.50 -23.06 -4.32
C ILE A 88 27.29 -23.80 -3.74
N LEU A 89 26.92 -24.93 -4.34
CA LEU A 89 25.76 -25.71 -3.89
C LEU A 89 25.98 -26.31 -2.50
N LYS A 90 27.18 -26.82 -2.22
CA LYS A 90 27.59 -27.30 -0.90
C LYS A 90 27.46 -26.21 0.16
N ARG A 91 28.00 -25.01 -0.10
CA ARG A 91 27.90 -23.86 0.83
C ARG A 91 26.45 -23.51 1.15
N ASP A 92 25.60 -23.38 0.13
CA ASP A 92 24.19 -23.02 0.30
C ASP A 92 23.43 -24.08 1.09
N TYR A 93 23.72 -25.36 0.82
CA TYR A 93 23.15 -26.50 1.54
C TYR A 93 23.62 -26.55 3.00
N ASP A 94 24.92 -26.38 3.24
CA ASP A 94 25.52 -26.47 4.58
C ASP A 94 25.08 -25.31 5.47
N LEU A 95 25.13 -24.08 4.96
CA LEU A 95 24.82 -22.89 5.74
C LEU A 95 23.31 -22.67 5.93
N PHE A 96 22.52 -22.86 4.88
CA PHE A 96 21.10 -22.48 4.87
C PHE A 96 20.12 -23.65 4.65
N GLY A 97 20.62 -24.87 4.45
CA GLY A 97 19.79 -26.03 4.15
C GLY A 97 19.09 -25.94 2.79
N LEU A 98 19.61 -25.14 1.87
CA LEU A 98 19.00 -24.90 0.56
C LEU A 98 19.40 -25.97 -0.45
N ASP A 99 18.41 -26.70 -0.94
CA ASP A 99 18.57 -27.67 -2.03
C ASP A 99 17.90 -27.13 -3.30
N HIS A 100 18.66 -26.40 -4.11
CA HIS A 100 18.16 -25.63 -5.25
C HIS A 100 17.59 -26.47 -6.39
N HIS A 101 18.00 -27.74 -6.50
CA HIS A 101 17.71 -28.64 -7.63
C HIS A 101 16.87 -29.86 -7.23
N LYS A 102 16.18 -29.78 -6.09
CA LYS A 102 15.36 -30.89 -5.56
C LYS A 102 14.29 -31.36 -6.55
N ASP A 103 13.73 -30.46 -7.37
CA ASP A 103 12.76 -30.82 -8.40
C ASP A 103 13.39 -31.66 -9.53
N VAL A 104 14.65 -31.43 -9.86
CA VAL A 104 15.41 -32.27 -10.81
C VAL A 104 15.54 -33.68 -10.26
N LEU A 105 15.90 -33.81 -8.97
CA LEU A 105 16.01 -35.10 -8.30
C LEU A 105 14.67 -35.87 -8.34
N GLU A 106 13.55 -35.23 -8.02
CA GLU A 106 12.25 -35.90 -8.05
C GLU A 106 11.83 -36.29 -9.47
N LYS A 107 12.02 -35.42 -10.48
CA LYS A 107 11.74 -35.75 -11.89
C LYS A 107 12.54 -36.96 -12.38
N VAL A 108 13.84 -37.00 -12.08
CA VAL A 108 14.72 -38.12 -12.50
C VAL A 108 14.33 -39.41 -11.78
N LYS A 109 13.98 -39.35 -10.48
CA LYS A 109 13.49 -40.51 -9.75
C LYS A 109 12.22 -41.09 -10.38
N GLU A 110 11.26 -40.23 -10.74
CA GLU A 110 10.00 -40.64 -11.38
C GLU A 110 10.25 -41.23 -12.77
N GLN A 111 11.09 -40.58 -13.58
CA GLN A 111 11.39 -41.00 -14.95
C GLN A 111 12.10 -42.36 -15.01
N TYR A 112 13.08 -42.60 -14.13
CA TYR A 112 13.96 -43.77 -14.21
C TYR A 112 13.64 -44.84 -13.14
N GLN A 113 12.50 -44.75 -12.45
CA GLN A 113 12.13 -45.65 -11.35
C GLN A 113 12.14 -47.14 -11.75
N LYS A 114 11.82 -47.45 -13.01
CA LYS A 114 11.73 -48.81 -13.56
C LYS A 114 12.84 -49.13 -14.56
N GLU A 115 13.76 -48.20 -14.78
CA GLU A 115 14.83 -48.34 -15.75
C GLU A 115 16.14 -48.78 -15.09
N HIS A 116 17.04 -49.33 -15.91
CA HIS A 116 18.40 -49.63 -15.48
C HIS A 116 19.20 -48.33 -15.40
N PHE A 117 20.03 -48.19 -14.36
CA PHE A 117 20.77 -46.94 -14.08
C PHE A 117 21.68 -46.48 -15.24
N LEU A 118 22.14 -47.39 -16.09
CA LEU A 118 22.98 -47.08 -17.26
C LEU A 118 22.26 -46.24 -18.33
N LYS A 119 20.92 -46.17 -18.30
CA LYS A 119 20.13 -45.32 -19.21
C LYS A 119 20.02 -43.87 -18.74
N ILE A 120 20.54 -43.56 -17.55
CA ILE A 120 20.49 -42.21 -16.98
C ILE A 120 21.58 -41.36 -17.62
N ASP A 121 21.19 -40.22 -18.19
CA ASP A 121 22.13 -39.24 -18.68
C ASP A 121 22.83 -38.52 -17.53
N LEU A 122 24.14 -38.72 -17.40
CA LEU A 122 24.99 -38.05 -16.40
C LEU A 122 25.83 -36.92 -17.02
N PRO A 123 26.17 -35.84 -16.28
CA PRO A 123 25.72 -35.52 -14.92
C PRO A 123 24.23 -35.16 -14.82
N LEU A 124 23.64 -35.35 -13.63
CA LEU A 124 22.23 -35.02 -13.35
C LEU A 124 22.01 -33.51 -13.31
N LEU A 125 23.00 -32.76 -12.85
CA LEU A 125 22.98 -31.30 -12.74
C LEU A 125 23.62 -30.60 -13.95
N LYS A 126 23.53 -31.17 -15.17
CA LYS A 126 24.09 -30.60 -16.42
C LYS A 126 23.76 -29.12 -16.62
N ASP A 127 22.50 -28.75 -16.39
CA ASP A 127 21.97 -27.38 -16.58
C ASP A 127 22.28 -26.44 -15.40
N SER A 128 22.81 -26.97 -14.29
CA SER A 128 23.27 -26.15 -13.15
C SER A 128 24.68 -25.60 -13.36
N SER A 129 25.36 -25.99 -14.44
CA SER A 129 26.52 -25.27 -14.97
C SER A 129 26.05 -23.95 -15.57
N VAL A 130 25.39 -23.13 -14.74
CA VAL A 130 25.17 -21.72 -15.03
C VAL A 130 26.57 -21.15 -15.19
N GLN A 131 27.02 -21.07 -16.44
CA GLN A 131 28.13 -20.23 -16.85
C GLN A 131 27.99 -18.96 -16.05
N SER A 132 29.08 -18.56 -15.41
CA SER A 132 29.26 -17.35 -14.60
C SER A 132 28.85 -16.10 -15.40
N THR A 133 27.57 -15.97 -15.67
CA THR A 133 26.96 -14.77 -16.18
C THR A 133 27.02 -13.86 -14.98
N ASP A 134 27.81 -12.81 -15.12
CA ASP A 134 28.04 -11.86 -14.05
C ASP A 134 26.73 -11.10 -13.83
N TYR A 135 25.86 -11.67 -13.01
CA TYR A 135 24.58 -11.10 -12.61
C TYR A 135 24.75 -9.95 -11.62
N ALA A 136 26.00 -9.51 -11.38
CA ALA A 136 26.34 -8.48 -10.41
C ALA A 136 25.79 -7.12 -10.85
N PHE A 137 24.61 -6.79 -10.34
CA PHE A 137 24.02 -5.46 -10.45
C PHE A 137 23.71 -4.95 -9.04
N ASN A 138 24.27 -3.80 -8.67
CA ASN A 138 24.09 -3.18 -7.35
C ASN A 138 24.25 -4.18 -6.18
N VAL A 139 25.30 -5.00 -6.23
CA VAL A 139 25.58 -5.99 -5.16
C VAL A 139 26.10 -5.25 -3.94
N LEU A 140 25.40 -5.38 -2.82
CA LEU A 140 25.79 -4.79 -1.55
C LEU A 140 26.60 -5.80 -0.73
N GLY A 141 27.75 -5.34 -0.23
CA GLY A 141 28.45 -5.95 0.88
C GLY A 141 28.05 -5.29 2.21
N TYR A 142 28.48 -5.89 3.33
CA TYR A 142 28.12 -5.44 4.68
C TYR A 142 28.35 -3.94 4.94
N GLU A 143 29.52 -3.39 4.58
CA GLU A 143 29.84 -1.98 4.82
C GLU A 143 28.96 -1.03 3.99
N SER A 144 28.79 -1.34 2.70
CA SER A 144 27.90 -0.56 1.82
C SER A 144 26.45 -0.59 2.28
N PHE A 145 25.99 -1.74 2.80
CA PHE A 145 24.63 -1.91 3.27
C PHE A 145 24.27 -0.99 4.44
N MET A 146 25.18 -0.82 5.39
CA MET A 146 24.95 0.07 6.53
C MET A 146 24.82 1.54 6.09
N HIS A 147 25.55 1.95 5.05
CA HIS A 147 25.37 3.27 4.44
C HIS A 147 24.03 3.38 3.70
N THR A 148 23.67 2.38 2.89
CA THR A 148 22.45 2.45 2.06
C THR A 148 21.15 2.46 2.88
N ILE A 149 21.12 1.82 4.05
CA ILE A 149 19.95 1.90 4.95
C ILE A 149 19.86 3.26 5.67
N ALA A 150 20.98 3.96 5.80
CA ALA A 150 20.98 5.30 6.38
C ALA A 150 20.43 6.37 5.41
N ASP A 151 20.29 6.04 4.12
CA ASP A 151 19.73 6.93 3.11
C ASP A 151 18.22 7.15 3.32
N GLU A 152 17.72 8.32 2.94
CA GLU A 152 16.29 8.68 3.08
C GLU A 152 15.38 8.01 2.03
N HIS A 153 15.94 7.23 1.11
CA HIS A 153 15.19 6.59 0.03
C HIS A 153 14.82 5.15 0.40
N PRO A 154 13.59 4.70 0.12
CA PRO A 154 13.22 3.29 0.31
C PRO A 154 14.15 2.37 -0.49
N LEU A 155 14.53 1.24 0.09
CA LEU A 155 15.45 0.27 -0.52
C LEU A 155 14.81 -1.10 -0.64
N LEU A 156 14.76 -1.66 -1.85
CA LEU A 156 14.36 -3.04 -2.11
C LEU A 156 15.60 -3.89 -2.37
N ILE A 157 15.75 -4.99 -1.63
CA ILE A 157 16.88 -5.91 -1.71
C ILE A 157 16.40 -7.28 -2.17
N MET A 158 17.08 -7.83 -3.18
CA MET A 158 16.96 -9.23 -3.56
C MET A 158 18.10 -10.05 -2.97
N VAL A 159 17.78 -11.01 -2.11
CA VAL A 159 18.72 -12.04 -1.65
C VAL A 159 18.72 -13.17 -2.68
N TYR A 160 19.89 -13.48 -3.24
CA TYR A 160 20.03 -14.45 -4.32
C TYR A 160 21.24 -15.37 -4.10
N SER A 161 21.26 -16.49 -4.83
CA SER A 161 22.44 -17.35 -4.93
C SER A 161 22.79 -17.59 -6.40
N LYS A 162 24.10 -17.61 -6.69
CA LYS A 162 24.64 -17.99 -8.00
C LYS A 162 24.34 -19.45 -8.37
N GLY A 163 24.08 -20.32 -7.39
CA GLY A 163 23.74 -21.73 -7.61
C GLY A 163 22.26 -21.99 -7.86
N SER A 164 21.41 -20.96 -7.75
CA SER A 164 19.95 -21.12 -7.84
C SER A 164 19.43 -20.84 -9.25
N PRO A 165 18.81 -21.83 -9.94
CA PRO A 165 18.25 -21.63 -11.27
C PRO A 165 17.04 -20.68 -11.24
N ARG A 166 16.29 -20.66 -10.14
CA ARG A 166 15.17 -19.73 -9.92
C ARG A 166 15.66 -18.27 -9.87
N CYS A 167 16.79 -18.01 -9.22
CA CYS A 167 17.39 -16.68 -9.21
C CYS A 167 17.85 -16.26 -10.61
N ALA A 168 18.47 -17.16 -11.36
CA ALA A 168 18.91 -16.90 -12.73
C ALA A 168 17.72 -16.53 -13.65
N GLN A 169 16.60 -17.25 -13.56
CA GLN A 169 15.38 -16.94 -14.32
C GLN A 169 14.71 -15.63 -13.88
N PHE A 170 14.84 -15.26 -12.61
CA PHE A 170 14.19 -14.06 -12.07
C PHE A 170 14.99 -12.77 -12.34
N ILE A 171 16.25 -12.84 -12.76
CA ILE A 171 17.12 -11.66 -12.90
C ILE A 171 16.60 -10.64 -13.93
N GLU A 172 16.00 -11.09 -15.02
CA GLU A 172 15.42 -10.19 -16.03
C GLU A 172 14.19 -9.46 -15.47
N LYS A 173 13.33 -10.19 -14.74
CA LYS A 173 12.20 -9.59 -14.03
C LYS A 173 12.68 -8.61 -12.96
N TRP A 174 13.78 -8.90 -12.27
CA TRP A 174 14.39 -8.00 -11.30
C TRP A 174 14.86 -6.68 -11.93
N LYS A 175 15.52 -6.73 -13.10
CA LYS A 175 15.89 -5.53 -13.85
C LYS A 175 14.67 -4.69 -14.25
N GLN A 176 13.58 -5.34 -14.67
CA GLN A 176 12.32 -4.67 -14.97
C GLN A 176 11.66 -4.04 -13.73
N ILE A 177 11.78 -4.69 -12.56
CA ILE A 177 11.32 -4.11 -11.29
C ILE A 177 12.13 -2.87 -10.96
N GLY A 178 13.46 -2.92 -11.09
CA GLY A 178 14.35 -1.78 -10.89
C GLY A 178 14.00 -0.59 -11.78
N SER A 179 13.77 -0.81 -13.07
CA SER A 179 13.39 0.27 -13.99
C SER A 179 12.00 0.86 -13.70
N ARG A 180 11.03 0.04 -13.26
CA ARG A 180 9.69 0.51 -12.89
C ARG A 180 9.66 1.26 -11.56
N LEU A 181 10.61 1.00 -10.66
CA LEU A 181 10.76 1.67 -9.36
C LEU A 181 11.67 2.89 -9.40
N ASP A 182 12.24 3.22 -10.57
CA ASP A 182 13.18 4.32 -10.72
C ASP A 182 12.58 5.67 -10.26
N GLY A 183 13.33 6.36 -9.40
CA GLY A 183 12.91 7.57 -8.70
C GLY A 183 11.88 7.38 -7.58
N VAL A 184 11.48 6.15 -7.24
CA VAL A 184 10.57 5.83 -6.11
C VAL A 184 11.27 5.01 -5.03
N ALA A 185 12.03 3.99 -5.42
CA ALA A 185 12.80 3.15 -4.49
C ALA A 185 14.09 2.65 -5.14
N ASN A 186 15.16 2.59 -4.35
CA ASN A 186 16.43 2.02 -4.76
C ASN A 186 16.34 0.49 -4.79
N THR A 187 17.11 -0.13 -5.67
CA THR A 187 17.18 -1.60 -5.77
C THR A 187 18.61 -2.09 -5.60
N ALA A 188 18.76 -3.18 -4.85
CA ALA A 188 20.04 -3.78 -4.53
C ALA A 188 19.97 -5.30 -4.46
N MET A 189 21.12 -5.95 -4.57
CA MET A 189 21.24 -7.40 -4.53
C MET A 189 22.22 -7.82 -3.44
N VAL A 190 21.95 -8.94 -2.76
CA VAL A 190 22.85 -9.52 -1.78
C VAL A 190 23.04 -10.99 -2.13
N GLU A 191 24.30 -11.38 -2.35
CA GLU A 191 24.64 -12.77 -2.67
C GLU A 191 24.79 -13.58 -1.38
N LEU A 192 24.35 -14.84 -1.43
CA LEU A 192 24.33 -15.74 -0.27
C LEU A 192 25.70 -15.99 0.38
N GLY A 193 26.80 -15.70 -0.31
CA GLY A 193 28.17 -15.84 0.18
C GLY A 193 28.57 -14.75 1.16
N ASP A 194 27.87 -13.60 1.19
CA ASP A 194 27.95 -12.67 2.31
C ASP A 194 27.10 -13.21 3.47
N VAL A 195 27.70 -14.14 4.23
CA VAL A 195 27.03 -14.86 5.33
C VAL A 195 26.53 -13.91 6.42
N GLN A 196 27.20 -12.77 6.62
CA GLN A 196 26.80 -11.79 7.64
C GLN A 196 25.48 -11.12 7.28
N LEU A 197 25.36 -10.60 6.07
CA LEU A 197 24.13 -9.96 5.59
C LEU A 197 23.00 -10.97 5.38
N THR A 198 23.31 -12.11 4.80
CA THR A 198 22.29 -13.11 4.46
C THR A 198 21.74 -13.81 5.70
N GLY A 199 22.57 -14.03 6.71
CA GLY A 199 22.13 -14.49 8.03
C GLY A 199 21.15 -13.52 8.71
N HIS A 200 21.26 -12.22 8.44
CA HIS A 200 20.33 -11.20 8.96
C HIS A 200 18.94 -11.23 8.28
N PHE A 201 18.89 -11.61 7.01
CA PHE A 201 17.64 -11.76 6.26
C PHE A 201 17.00 -13.15 6.40
N ALA A 202 17.79 -14.16 6.77
CA ALA A 202 17.31 -15.51 7.00
C ALA A 202 16.37 -15.58 8.21
N GLU A 203 15.41 -16.49 8.14
CA GLU A 203 14.61 -16.90 9.29
C GLU A 203 15.39 -17.91 10.12
N GLN A 204 15.13 -18.01 11.43
CA GLN A 204 15.80 -18.98 12.30
C GLN A 204 14.85 -20.12 12.65
N ARG A 205 15.31 -21.37 12.45
CA ARG A 205 14.64 -22.55 13.00
C ARG A 205 14.84 -22.63 14.52
N PHE A 206 14.09 -23.52 15.20
CA PHE A 206 14.36 -23.87 16.60
C PHE A 206 15.79 -24.36 16.84
N SER A 207 16.40 -24.99 15.83
CA SER A 207 17.80 -25.42 15.85
C SER A 207 18.80 -24.27 15.73
N LYS A 208 18.34 -23.01 15.67
CA LYS A 208 19.12 -21.80 15.35
C LYS A 208 19.78 -21.81 13.97
N GLN A 209 19.45 -22.78 13.12
CA GLN A 209 19.93 -22.82 11.75
C GLN A 209 19.15 -21.78 10.91
N PRO A 210 19.84 -20.90 10.18
CA PRO A 210 19.21 -19.94 9.29
C PRO A 210 18.60 -20.66 8.08
N PHE A 211 17.45 -20.21 7.61
CA PHE A 211 16.80 -20.74 6.42
C PHE A 211 15.93 -19.70 5.73
N PHE A 212 15.61 -19.95 4.46
CA PHE A 212 14.65 -19.15 3.68
C PHE A 212 13.42 -20.00 3.40
N ARG A 213 12.29 -19.68 4.03
CA ARG A 213 11.08 -20.52 3.98
C ARG A 213 10.59 -20.77 2.56
N ASN A 214 10.57 -19.73 1.73
CA ASN A 214 10.13 -19.79 0.34
C ASN A 214 11.26 -20.09 -0.65
N GLY A 215 12.46 -20.41 -0.13
CA GLY A 215 13.67 -20.55 -0.94
C GLY A 215 14.18 -19.21 -1.48
N LEU A 216 15.02 -19.27 -2.51
CA LEU A 216 15.57 -18.09 -3.19
C LEU A 216 14.97 -17.94 -4.60
N PRO A 217 14.87 -16.70 -5.13
CA PRO A 217 15.24 -15.44 -4.48
C PRO A 217 14.21 -15.00 -3.41
N THR A 218 14.69 -14.32 -2.37
CA THR A 218 13.84 -13.69 -1.33
C THR A 218 13.96 -12.18 -1.44
N LEU A 219 12.82 -11.47 -1.37
CA LEU A 219 12.78 -10.01 -1.45
C LEU A 219 12.49 -9.39 -0.08
N VAL A 220 13.28 -8.39 0.27
CA VAL A 220 13.13 -7.60 1.51
C VAL A 220 13.19 -6.11 1.20
N ALA A 221 12.46 -5.29 1.94
CA ALA A 221 12.44 -3.84 1.71
C ALA A 221 12.61 -3.05 3.00
N TYR A 222 13.35 -1.95 2.91
CA TYR A 222 13.51 -0.94 3.95
C TYR A 222 12.73 0.31 3.55
N PRO A 223 11.74 0.73 4.35
CA PRO A 223 11.08 2.04 4.19
C PRO A 223 12.05 3.20 4.44
N ALA A 224 11.73 4.40 3.92
CA ALA A 224 12.54 5.62 4.10
C ALA A 224 12.83 5.97 5.58
N ASP A 225 11.86 5.76 6.47
CA ASP A 225 12.00 6.09 7.90
C ASP A 225 12.73 5.00 8.71
N CYS A 226 13.29 3.99 8.05
CA CYS A 226 13.76 2.77 8.66
C CYS A 226 15.29 2.77 8.85
N ARG A 227 15.75 3.26 10.01
CA ARG A 227 17.20 3.33 10.32
C ARG A 227 17.76 2.12 11.08
N SER A 228 16.88 1.24 11.56
CA SER A 228 17.29 0.02 12.27
C SER A 228 17.45 -1.13 11.27
N PRO A 229 18.52 -1.95 11.39
CA PRO A 229 18.68 -3.12 10.55
C PRO A 229 17.52 -4.13 10.72
N SER A 230 16.82 -4.14 11.86
CA SER A 230 15.69 -5.06 12.10
C SER A 230 14.36 -4.60 11.52
N CYS A 231 14.27 -3.41 10.93
CA CYS A 231 13.00 -2.75 10.57
C CYS A 231 12.56 -3.03 9.11
N TYR A 232 13.15 -4.01 8.44
CA TYR A 232 12.75 -4.40 7.08
C TYR A 232 11.43 -5.17 7.04
N MET A 233 10.81 -5.15 5.86
CA MET A 233 9.62 -5.91 5.53
C MET A 233 9.97 -7.01 4.52
N ARG A 234 9.45 -8.21 4.72
CA ARG A 234 9.59 -9.32 3.76
C ARG A 234 8.43 -9.31 2.78
N TYR A 235 8.72 -9.57 1.51
CA TYR A 235 7.67 -9.74 0.51
C TYR A 235 7.00 -11.12 0.65
N PRO A 236 5.67 -11.18 0.87
CA PRO A 236 4.97 -12.45 1.09
C PRO A 236 4.39 -13.08 -0.18
N GLY A 237 4.39 -12.35 -1.31
CA GLY A 237 3.68 -12.74 -2.52
C GLY A 237 4.52 -13.51 -3.53
N GLU A 238 3.93 -13.76 -4.70
CA GLU A 238 4.58 -14.40 -5.83
C GLU A 238 5.49 -13.43 -6.60
N LEU A 239 6.56 -13.95 -7.17
CA LEU A 239 7.63 -13.18 -7.84
C LEU A 239 7.23 -12.72 -9.25
N PHE A 240 6.13 -11.97 -9.34
CA PHE A 240 5.71 -11.25 -10.54
C PHE A 240 6.08 -9.77 -10.45
N VAL A 241 6.49 -9.18 -11.58
CA VAL A 241 6.94 -7.78 -11.66
C VAL A 241 5.87 -6.83 -11.10
N ASP A 242 4.64 -6.94 -11.60
CA ASP A 242 3.52 -6.08 -11.19
C ASP A 242 3.17 -6.22 -9.69
N SER A 243 3.18 -7.45 -9.16
CA SER A 243 2.87 -7.71 -7.74
C SER A 243 3.95 -7.20 -6.78
N VAL A 244 5.23 -7.26 -7.17
CA VAL A 244 6.33 -6.71 -6.37
C VAL A 244 6.28 -5.18 -6.39
N VAL A 245 6.13 -4.59 -7.58
CA VAL A 245 6.08 -3.13 -7.76
C VAL A 245 4.89 -2.53 -6.99
N ASP A 246 3.71 -3.15 -7.06
CA ASP A 246 2.54 -2.70 -6.30
C ASP A 246 2.79 -2.76 -4.79
N TRP A 247 3.36 -3.86 -4.28
CA TRP A 247 3.68 -4.00 -2.86
C TRP A 247 4.67 -2.94 -2.38
N VAL A 248 5.73 -2.66 -3.15
CA VAL A 248 6.68 -1.59 -2.80
C VAL A 248 5.95 -0.24 -2.76
N ALA A 249 5.22 0.11 -3.81
CA ALA A 249 4.51 1.38 -3.88
C ALA A 249 3.52 1.56 -2.72
N THR A 250 2.74 0.53 -2.36
CA THR A 250 1.68 0.66 -1.36
C THR A 250 2.12 0.40 0.07
N SER A 251 2.91 -0.65 0.29
CA SER A 251 3.21 -1.14 1.64
C SER A 251 4.54 -0.63 2.16
N VAL A 252 5.51 -0.36 1.27
CA VAL A 252 6.84 0.15 1.67
C VAL A 252 6.85 1.67 1.64
N VAL A 253 6.36 2.28 0.56
CA VAL A 253 6.38 3.75 0.36
C VAL A 253 5.09 4.42 0.87
N GLY A 254 3.95 3.74 0.78
CA GLY A 254 2.66 4.31 1.20
C GLY A 254 1.99 5.19 0.15
N LEU A 255 2.27 4.97 -1.13
CA LEU A 255 1.62 5.67 -2.25
C LEU A 255 0.17 5.19 -2.43
N PRO A 256 -0.76 6.07 -2.83
CA PRO A 256 -2.15 5.71 -3.07
C PRO A 256 -2.29 4.77 -4.26
N ARG A 257 -3.28 3.87 -4.19
CA ARG A 257 -3.68 3.05 -5.34
C ARG A 257 -4.62 3.85 -6.24
N ILE A 258 -4.36 3.79 -7.55
CA ILE A 258 -5.26 4.32 -8.58
C ILE A 258 -6.09 3.15 -9.10
N LEU A 259 -7.42 3.30 -9.08
CA LEU A 259 -8.36 2.22 -9.38
C LEU A 259 -8.72 2.18 -10.88
N TYR A 260 -9.07 0.98 -11.34
CA TYR A 260 -9.68 0.76 -12.64
C TYR A 260 -11.19 0.92 -12.57
N TYR A 261 -11.75 1.57 -13.59
CA TYR A 261 -13.18 1.76 -13.77
C TYR A 261 -13.60 1.21 -15.14
N SER A 262 -14.81 0.66 -15.18
CA SER A 262 -15.52 0.25 -16.40
C SER A 262 -16.33 1.41 -16.96
N LYS A 263 -16.90 1.25 -18.17
CA LYS A 263 -17.82 2.23 -18.76
C LYS A 263 -19.00 2.57 -17.86
N GLU A 264 -19.52 1.61 -17.09
CA GLU A 264 -20.66 1.82 -16.20
C GLU A 264 -20.27 2.51 -14.90
N THR A 265 -19.04 2.29 -14.41
CA THR A 265 -18.60 2.78 -13.10
C THR A 265 -17.84 4.10 -13.17
N LEU A 266 -17.22 4.42 -14.31
CA LEU A 266 -16.43 5.65 -14.48
C LEU A 266 -17.27 6.92 -14.22
N GLY A 267 -18.48 6.99 -14.78
CA GLY A 267 -19.40 8.11 -14.56
C GLY A 267 -19.84 8.25 -13.11
N PRO A 268 -20.62 7.30 -12.57
CA PRO A 268 -21.22 7.44 -11.24
C PRO A 268 -20.21 7.31 -10.11
N GLU A 269 -19.20 6.43 -10.20
CA GLU A 269 -18.31 6.15 -9.07
C GLU A 269 -17.04 7.00 -9.06
N PHE A 270 -16.51 7.34 -10.23
CA PHE A 270 -15.34 8.20 -10.30
C PHE A 270 -15.73 9.66 -10.53
N ILE A 271 -16.35 10.00 -11.66
CA ILE A 271 -16.66 11.40 -12.01
C ILE A 271 -17.65 12.01 -11.02
N GLY A 272 -18.70 11.27 -10.63
CA GLY A 272 -19.75 11.72 -9.72
C GLY A 272 -19.31 11.86 -8.26
N LYS A 273 -18.60 10.86 -7.71
CA LYS A 273 -18.20 10.86 -6.29
C LYS A 273 -16.90 11.64 -6.02
N SER A 274 -16.02 11.80 -7.00
CA SER A 274 -14.79 12.54 -6.77
C SER A 274 -15.07 14.05 -6.73
N GLY A 275 -14.49 14.76 -5.76
CA GLY A 275 -14.84 16.16 -5.46
C GLY A 275 -14.90 17.06 -6.70
N HIS A 276 -16.00 17.82 -6.85
CA HIS A 276 -16.30 18.63 -8.05
C HIS A 276 -15.26 19.70 -8.40
N HIS A 277 -14.35 20.00 -7.47
CA HIS A 277 -13.26 20.96 -7.61
C HIS A 277 -11.97 20.36 -8.18
N LYS A 278 -11.87 19.03 -8.24
CA LYS A 278 -10.68 18.35 -8.72
C LYS A 278 -10.77 18.11 -10.22
N VAL A 279 -9.66 18.35 -10.92
CA VAL A 279 -9.48 17.92 -12.31
C VAL A 279 -9.52 16.39 -12.36
N LYS A 280 -10.24 15.83 -13.32
CA LYS A 280 -10.29 14.37 -13.50
C LYS A 280 -9.29 13.98 -14.57
N VAL A 281 -8.41 13.06 -14.19
CA VAL A 281 -7.31 12.56 -15.02
C VAL A 281 -7.55 11.07 -15.22
N ILE A 282 -7.87 10.67 -16.45
CA ILE A 282 -8.28 9.30 -16.79
C ILE A 282 -7.23 8.70 -17.73
N PHE A 283 -6.63 7.58 -17.33
CA PHE A 283 -5.64 6.85 -18.11
C PHE A 283 -6.29 5.63 -18.76
N PHE A 284 -6.17 5.51 -20.08
CA PHE A 284 -6.58 4.33 -20.82
C PHE A 284 -5.40 3.38 -21.00
N SER A 285 -5.55 2.14 -20.55
CA SER A 285 -4.54 1.08 -20.65
C SER A 285 -5.09 -0.08 -21.46
N SER A 286 -4.28 -0.66 -22.34
CA SER A 286 -4.63 -1.87 -23.10
C SER A 286 -4.27 -3.17 -22.37
N THR A 287 -3.35 -3.11 -21.41
CA THR A 287 -2.78 -4.30 -20.75
C THR A 287 -3.44 -4.64 -19.41
N GLY A 288 -4.13 -3.67 -18.79
CA GLY A 288 -4.70 -3.83 -17.45
C GLY A 288 -3.66 -3.86 -16.32
N GLU A 289 -2.40 -3.52 -16.60
CA GLU A 289 -1.36 -3.43 -15.56
C GLU A 289 -1.70 -2.35 -14.51
N ARG A 290 -1.28 -2.54 -13.26
CA ARG A 290 -1.53 -1.54 -12.22
C ARG A 290 -0.74 -0.26 -12.50
N ALA A 291 -1.26 0.86 -12.00
CA ALA A 291 -0.64 2.17 -12.18
C ALA A 291 0.84 2.15 -11.76
N ALA A 292 1.70 2.67 -12.64
CA ALA A 292 3.12 2.78 -12.39
C ALA A 292 3.41 3.64 -11.14
N PRO A 293 4.48 3.35 -10.38
CA PRO A 293 4.81 4.06 -9.14
C PRO A 293 4.88 5.59 -9.29
N PHE A 294 5.44 6.09 -10.39
CA PHE A 294 5.54 7.54 -10.63
C PHE A 294 4.16 8.22 -10.77
N LEU A 295 3.17 7.54 -11.37
CA LEU A 295 1.81 8.07 -11.47
C LEU A 295 1.13 8.12 -10.10
N ARG A 296 1.45 7.17 -9.21
CA ARG A 296 0.94 7.17 -7.84
C ARG A 296 1.58 8.27 -7.00
N GLN A 297 2.86 8.56 -7.22
CA GLN A 297 3.55 9.70 -6.61
C GLN A 297 2.88 11.01 -7.06
N ALA A 298 2.63 11.17 -8.36
CA ALA A 298 1.89 12.33 -8.86
C ALA A 298 0.46 12.40 -8.30
N ALA A 299 -0.24 11.27 -8.16
CA ALA A 299 -1.56 11.24 -7.56
C ALA A 299 -1.55 11.66 -6.08
N GLN A 300 -0.45 11.43 -5.36
CA GLN A 300 -0.27 11.92 -4.00
C GLN A 300 0.03 13.42 -3.96
N GLU A 301 0.96 13.87 -4.81
CA GLU A 301 1.40 15.27 -4.91
C GLU A 301 0.27 16.21 -5.35
N TYR A 302 -0.44 15.83 -6.42
CA TYR A 302 -1.56 16.59 -6.96
C TYR A 302 -2.91 16.21 -6.33
N SER A 303 -2.92 15.51 -5.18
CA SER A 303 -4.15 15.02 -4.56
C SER A 303 -5.16 16.11 -4.21
N THR A 304 -4.70 17.35 -4.02
CA THR A 304 -5.54 18.53 -3.79
C THR A 304 -6.21 19.05 -5.07
N TYR A 305 -5.52 18.96 -6.20
CA TYR A 305 -5.93 19.53 -7.49
C TYR A 305 -6.62 18.53 -8.41
N ALA A 306 -6.21 17.27 -8.38
CA ALA A 306 -6.61 16.27 -9.35
C ALA A 306 -7.03 14.94 -8.70
N SER A 307 -7.84 14.18 -9.43
CA SER A 307 -8.23 12.81 -9.13
C SER A 307 -7.89 11.93 -10.31
N PHE A 308 -7.36 10.75 -10.02
CA PHE A 308 -6.77 9.86 -11.02
C PHE A 308 -7.61 8.59 -11.14
N ALA A 309 -7.82 8.11 -12.36
CA ALA A 309 -8.50 6.85 -12.65
C ALA A 309 -7.84 6.12 -13.81
N PHE A 310 -7.92 4.80 -13.81
CA PHE A 310 -7.60 3.97 -14.97
C PHE A 310 -8.86 3.42 -15.61
N VAL A 311 -8.80 3.20 -16.92
CA VAL A 311 -9.82 2.50 -17.71
C VAL A 311 -9.10 1.47 -18.56
N LEU A 312 -9.61 0.24 -18.56
CA LEU A 312 -9.13 -0.80 -19.46
C LEU A 312 -9.76 -0.55 -20.82
N TRP A 313 -8.97 -0.10 -21.78
CA TRP A 313 -9.41 0.11 -23.15
C TRP A 313 -9.49 -1.23 -23.86
N LYS A 314 -10.62 -1.47 -24.53
CA LYS A 314 -10.84 -2.62 -25.38
C LYS A 314 -11.42 -2.16 -26.72
N GLU A 315 -11.08 -2.89 -27.77
CA GLU A 315 -11.46 -2.53 -29.15
C GLU A 315 -12.98 -2.57 -29.37
N ASP A 316 -13.71 -3.45 -28.68
CA ASP A 316 -15.18 -3.54 -28.68
C ASP A 316 -15.86 -2.31 -28.08
N GLU A 317 -15.16 -1.57 -27.22
CA GLU A 317 -15.68 -0.35 -26.57
C GLU A 317 -15.10 0.94 -27.18
N SER A 318 -14.28 0.82 -28.22
CA SER A 318 -13.59 1.95 -28.88
C SER A 318 -14.55 3.06 -29.32
N GLN A 319 -15.69 2.70 -29.93
CA GLN A 319 -16.69 3.67 -30.36
C GLN A 319 -17.33 4.44 -29.20
N ILE A 320 -17.49 3.80 -28.04
CA ILE A 320 -18.05 4.45 -26.83
C ILE A 320 -17.05 5.47 -26.31
N TRP A 321 -15.77 5.11 -26.23
CA TRP A 321 -14.70 5.98 -25.75
C TRP A 321 -14.40 7.13 -26.71
N TRP A 322 -14.48 6.88 -28.02
CA TRP A 322 -14.40 7.92 -29.05
C TRP A 322 -15.55 8.92 -28.93
N ASN A 323 -16.79 8.45 -28.89
CA ASN A 323 -17.97 9.32 -28.86
C ASN A 323 -18.10 10.11 -27.54
N SER A 324 -17.62 9.58 -26.42
CA SER A 324 -17.75 10.22 -25.10
C SER A 324 -16.56 11.10 -24.71
N LEU A 325 -15.34 10.68 -25.02
CA LEU A 325 -14.10 11.28 -24.52
C LEU A 325 -13.06 11.54 -25.61
N GLY A 326 -13.37 11.27 -26.89
CA GLY A 326 -12.47 11.49 -28.02
C GLY A 326 -11.25 10.55 -28.05
N VAL A 327 -11.34 9.38 -27.40
CA VAL A 327 -10.23 8.43 -27.32
C VAL A 327 -10.33 7.41 -28.46
N GLU A 328 -9.39 7.50 -29.42
CA GLU A 328 -9.33 6.59 -30.57
C GLU A 328 -8.58 5.28 -30.25
N SER A 329 -7.50 5.38 -29.46
CA SER A 329 -6.68 4.23 -29.06
C SER A 329 -5.98 4.44 -27.70
N ALA A 330 -5.51 3.34 -27.10
CA ALA A 330 -4.68 3.35 -25.88
C ALA A 330 -3.20 3.10 -26.21
N PRO A 331 -2.23 3.59 -25.40
CA PRO A 331 -2.42 4.38 -24.19
C PRO A 331 -2.82 5.82 -24.51
N SER A 332 -3.74 6.39 -23.73
CA SER A 332 -4.13 7.80 -23.85
C SER A 332 -4.53 8.34 -22.49
N LEU A 333 -4.26 9.63 -22.27
CA LEU A 333 -4.69 10.36 -21.09
C LEU A 333 -5.73 11.35 -21.49
N VAL A 334 -6.86 11.28 -20.80
CA VAL A 334 -7.92 12.27 -20.91
C VAL A 334 -7.86 13.11 -19.66
N PHE A 335 -7.43 14.35 -19.80
CA PHE A 335 -7.96 15.39 -18.94
C PHE A 335 -9.39 15.64 -19.41
N LEU A 336 -10.32 15.98 -18.53
CA LEU A 336 -11.60 16.56 -18.95
C LEU A 336 -11.44 17.97 -19.61
N LYS A 337 -10.27 18.23 -20.22
CA LYS A 337 -9.85 19.38 -21.02
C LYS A 337 -9.13 18.97 -22.34
N GLY A 338 -8.82 17.68 -22.59
CA GLY A 338 -8.27 17.18 -23.87
C GLY A 338 -7.45 15.86 -23.78
N PRO A 339 -7.23 15.12 -24.90
CA PRO A 339 -6.46 13.87 -24.94
C PRO A 339 -4.96 14.00 -25.32
N GLY A 340 -4.07 13.13 -24.80
CA GLY A 340 -2.66 13.03 -25.21
C GLY A 340 -1.88 11.78 -24.70
N THR A 341 -0.68 11.54 -25.26
CA THR A 341 0.32 10.50 -24.87
C THR A 341 1.64 11.14 -24.39
N PHE A 342 2.39 10.52 -23.46
CA PHE A 342 3.52 11.20 -22.82
C PHE A 342 4.51 10.28 -22.09
N THR A 343 5.69 10.84 -21.86
CA THR A 343 6.76 10.40 -20.93
C THR A 343 6.62 11.05 -19.54
N LYS A 344 7.41 10.63 -18.54
CA LYS A 344 7.34 11.14 -17.15
C LYS A 344 7.54 12.65 -17.04
N SER A 345 8.53 13.22 -17.74
CA SER A 345 8.82 14.67 -17.72
C SER A 345 7.75 15.49 -18.42
N GLU A 346 7.21 14.97 -19.52
CA GLU A 346 6.08 15.59 -20.23
C GLU A 346 4.82 15.58 -19.37
N PHE A 347 4.57 14.48 -18.64
CA PHE A 347 3.44 14.36 -17.73
C PHE A 347 3.43 15.46 -16.66
N THR A 348 4.55 15.69 -15.97
CA THR A 348 4.63 16.75 -14.95
C THR A 348 4.37 18.13 -15.55
N LYS A 349 4.90 18.40 -16.75
CA LYS A 349 4.65 19.69 -17.44
C LYS A 349 3.17 19.87 -17.78
N ILE A 350 2.53 18.84 -18.33
CA ILE A 350 1.10 18.88 -18.67
C ILE A 350 0.26 19.04 -17.40
N MET A 351 0.61 18.34 -16.32
CA MET A 351 -0.07 18.46 -15.02
C MET A 351 0.04 19.88 -14.48
N GLU A 352 1.21 20.51 -14.49
CA GLU A 352 1.36 21.90 -14.03
C GLU A 352 0.53 22.88 -14.85
N GLU A 353 0.48 22.70 -16.17
CA GLU A 353 -0.32 23.52 -17.08
C GLU A 353 -1.84 23.33 -16.87
N HIS A 354 -2.27 22.13 -16.49
CA HIS A 354 -3.68 21.74 -16.42
C HIS A 354 -4.17 21.40 -15.00
N LYS A 355 -3.42 21.72 -13.95
CA LYS A 355 -3.80 21.38 -12.56
C LYS A 355 -5.04 22.12 -12.07
N HIS A 356 -5.30 23.30 -12.62
CA HIS A 356 -6.46 24.10 -12.26
C HIS A 356 -7.64 23.83 -13.20
N GLN A 357 -8.85 23.79 -12.64
CA GLN A 357 -10.07 23.90 -13.45
C GLN A 357 -10.15 25.28 -14.10
N GLU A 358 -10.84 25.41 -15.23
CA GLU A 358 -11.09 26.71 -15.91
C GLU A 358 -11.61 27.77 -14.93
N LEU A 359 -12.53 27.34 -14.06
CA LEU A 359 -12.94 28.12 -12.89
C LEU A 359 -12.52 27.39 -11.60
N PRO A 360 -11.38 27.76 -10.98
CA PRO A 360 -10.86 27.08 -9.80
C PRO A 360 -11.74 27.30 -8.56
N GLN A 361 -11.81 26.27 -7.70
CA GLN A 361 -12.45 26.42 -6.39
C GLN A 361 -11.47 27.09 -5.42
N LEU A 362 -11.95 28.10 -4.71
CA LEU A 362 -11.21 28.75 -3.63
C LEU A 362 -11.20 27.86 -2.40
N ARG A 363 -10.01 27.41 -1.99
CA ARG A 363 -9.80 26.65 -0.75
C ARG A 363 -8.72 27.32 0.10
N SER A 364 -8.67 26.97 1.37
CA SER A 364 -7.66 27.50 2.29
C SER A 364 -6.23 27.11 1.89
N ASP A 365 -6.06 25.98 1.19
CA ASP A 365 -4.77 25.50 0.68
C ASP A 365 -4.41 26.05 -0.70
N THR A 366 -5.39 26.40 -1.53
CA THR A 366 -5.17 26.97 -2.87
C THR A 366 -5.29 28.50 -2.92
N SER A 367 -5.82 29.15 -1.88
CA SER A 367 -6.07 30.61 -1.85
C SER A 367 -4.82 31.44 -2.09
N LEU A 368 -3.69 31.00 -1.54
CA LEU A 368 -2.40 31.68 -1.68
C LEU A 368 -1.90 31.64 -3.13
N GLU A 369 -1.94 30.47 -3.77
CA GLU A 369 -1.49 30.27 -5.16
C GLU A 369 -2.40 30.98 -6.16
N LEU A 370 -3.71 31.03 -5.87
CA LEU A 370 -4.70 31.72 -6.71
C LEU A 370 -4.64 33.25 -6.58
N GLY A 371 -3.85 33.78 -5.64
CA GLY A 371 -3.79 35.22 -5.34
C GLY A 371 -5.08 35.73 -4.67
N CYS A 372 -5.83 34.86 -3.99
CA CYS A 372 -7.10 35.18 -3.32
C CYS A 372 -6.96 35.06 -1.79
N ASP A 373 -5.81 35.46 -1.25
CA ASP A 373 -5.52 35.50 0.19
C ASP A 373 -4.75 36.79 0.54
N ALA A 374 -5.03 37.41 1.68
CA ALA A 374 -4.29 38.60 2.13
C ALA A 374 -2.88 38.31 2.63
N ARG A 375 -2.59 37.05 2.97
CA ARG A 375 -1.24 36.60 3.34
C ARG A 375 -0.38 36.33 2.10
N GLY A 376 -0.97 36.37 0.92
CA GLY A 376 -0.32 36.02 -0.33
C GLY A 376 0.08 37.23 -1.18
N TYR A 377 0.46 36.90 -2.41
CA TYR A 377 0.87 37.84 -3.44
C TYR A 377 -0.04 37.68 -4.66
N SER A 378 0.00 38.65 -5.57
CA SER A 378 -0.66 38.52 -6.87
C SER A 378 -0.01 37.41 -7.69
N ARG A 379 -0.79 36.73 -8.54
CA ARG A 379 -0.24 35.76 -9.51
C ARG A 379 0.70 36.41 -10.52
N ALA A 380 0.49 37.70 -10.79
CA ALA A 380 1.36 38.59 -11.56
C ALA A 380 2.77 38.81 -10.96
N GLY A 381 2.99 38.39 -9.70
CA GLY A 381 4.28 38.47 -9.02
C GLY A 381 4.27 39.28 -7.73
N ASN A 382 5.40 39.21 -7.02
CA ASN A 382 5.60 39.78 -5.70
C ASN A 382 5.78 41.31 -5.69
N ASP A 383 5.75 42.00 -6.83
CA ASP A 383 5.95 43.46 -6.87
C ASP A 383 4.62 44.22 -7.06
N ILE A 384 3.52 43.49 -7.26
CA ILE A 384 2.21 44.09 -7.50
C ILE A 384 1.55 44.52 -6.19
N ALA A 385 1.20 45.81 -6.13
CA ALA A 385 0.59 46.42 -4.96
C ALA A 385 -0.92 46.17 -4.85
N ILE A 386 -1.62 45.99 -5.99
CA ILE A 386 -3.08 45.84 -6.02
C ILE A 386 -3.49 44.73 -7.00
N TRP A 387 -4.30 43.80 -6.52
CA TRP A 387 -4.89 42.71 -7.30
C TRP A 387 -6.31 42.39 -6.84
N TYR A 388 -7.04 41.62 -7.65
CA TYR A 388 -8.47 41.39 -7.49
C TYR A 388 -8.81 39.91 -7.60
N CYS A 389 -9.76 39.47 -6.78
CA CYS A 389 -10.32 38.14 -6.85
C CYS A 389 -11.85 38.23 -6.91
N VAL A 390 -12.45 37.68 -7.97
CA VAL A 390 -13.90 37.63 -8.16
C VAL A 390 -14.39 36.26 -7.72
N ILE A 391 -15.28 36.23 -6.75
CA ILE A 391 -15.69 35.02 -6.04
C ILE A 391 -17.21 34.84 -6.19
N VAL A 392 -17.64 33.68 -6.68
CA VAL A 392 -19.03 33.22 -6.55
C VAL A 392 -19.12 32.22 -5.41
N ALA A 393 -19.86 32.54 -4.37
CA ALA A 393 -20.13 31.64 -3.25
C ALA A 393 -21.57 31.11 -3.29
N GLY A 394 -21.76 29.86 -2.89
CA GLY A 394 -23.09 29.28 -2.72
C GLY A 394 -23.02 27.79 -2.38
N ARG A 395 -24.18 27.19 -2.11
CA ARG A 395 -24.32 25.75 -1.94
C ARG A 395 -24.24 25.01 -3.28
N PRO A 396 -23.65 23.80 -3.34
CA PRO A 396 -23.68 22.98 -4.55
C PRO A 396 -25.12 22.73 -5.02
N GLY A 397 -25.50 23.34 -6.13
CA GLY A 397 -26.87 23.29 -6.62
C GLY A 397 -27.06 23.96 -7.98
N ILE A 398 -28.31 24.06 -8.42
CA ILE A 398 -28.68 24.61 -9.73
C ILE A 398 -28.33 26.11 -9.80
N GLU A 399 -28.52 26.87 -8.72
CA GLU A 399 -28.20 28.31 -8.72
C GLU A 399 -26.70 28.57 -8.82
N LEU A 400 -25.88 27.88 -8.02
CA LEU A 400 -24.43 28.02 -8.05
C LEU A 400 -23.87 27.61 -9.42
N SER A 401 -24.36 26.52 -10.01
CA SER A 401 -23.93 26.07 -11.34
C SER A 401 -24.26 27.08 -12.44
N LYS A 402 -25.46 27.69 -12.41
CA LYS A 402 -25.83 28.80 -13.31
C LYS A 402 -24.89 29.99 -13.16
N ARG A 403 -24.59 30.44 -11.94
CA ARG A 403 -23.67 31.57 -11.72
C ARG A 403 -22.23 31.26 -12.12
N ARG A 404 -21.75 30.04 -11.88
CA ARG A 404 -20.44 29.58 -12.36
C ARG A 404 -20.36 29.64 -13.89
N GLN A 405 -21.43 29.26 -14.59
CA GLN A 405 -21.48 29.35 -16.06
C GLN A 405 -21.45 30.80 -16.54
N ILE A 406 -22.18 31.71 -15.88
CA ILE A 406 -22.14 33.14 -16.19
C ILE A 406 -20.74 33.70 -15.98
N LEU A 407 -20.09 33.34 -14.87
CA LEU A 407 -18.73 33.80 -14.57
C LEU A 407 -17.70 33.32 -15.60
N ARG A 408 -17.81 32.06 -16.06
CA ARG A 408 -16.98 31.54 -17.16
C ARG A 408 -17.18 32.32 -18.45
N LYS A 409 -18.44 32.55 -18.85
CA LYS A 409 -18.74 33.35 -20.05
C LYS A 409 -18.16 34.76 -19.97
N ALA A 410 -18.22 35.40 -18.79
CA ALA A 410 -17.63 36.71 -18.57
C ALA A 410 -16.09 36.66 -18.67
N GLN A 411 -15.47 35.62 -18.12
CA GLN A 411 -14.03 35.38 -18.26
C GLN A 411 -13.63 35.16 -19.73
N ASP A 412 -14.36 34.35 -20.48
CA ASP A 412 -14.11 34.08 -21.90
C ASP A 412 -14.26 35.35 -22.76
N GLN A 413 -15.27 36.18 -22.48
CA GLN A 413 -15.46 37.47 -23.14
C GLN A 413 -14.28 38.42 -22.89
N LEU A 414 -13.80 38.50 -21.64
CA LEU A 414 -12.64 39.31 -21.30
C LEU A 414 -11.38 38.80 -22.00
N PHE A 415 -11.20 37.48 -22.12
CA PHE A 415 -10.09 36.90 -22.88
C PHE A 415 -10.19 37.21 -24.38
N SER A 416 -11.38 37.09 -24.99
CA SER A 416 -11.56 37.42 -26.41
C SER A 416 -11.33 38.90 -26.73
N ASP A 417 -11.70 39.80 -25.81
CA ASP A 417 -11.45 41.24 -25.95
C ASP A 417 -9.95 41.57 -25.90
N VAL A 418 -9.17 40.80 -25.13
CA VAL A 418 -7.71 40.89 -25.12
C VAL A 418 -7.13 40.43 -26.45
N ASP A 419 -7.55 39.27 -26.96
CA ASP A 419 -6.99 38.69 -28.19
C ASP A 419 -7.27 39.54 -29.42
N ALA A 420 -8.48 40.11 -29.53
CA ALA A 420 -8.88 41.04 -30.59
C ALA A 420 -8.03 42.32 -30.61
N SER A 421 -7.55 42.77 -29.45
CA SER A 421 -6.68 43.96 -29.36
C SER A 421 -5.23 43.72 -29.80
N THR A 422 -4.82 42.45 -29.90
CA THR A 422 -3.46 42.05 -30.32
C THR A 422 -3.34 41.70 -31.81
N SER A 423 -4.45 41.51 -32.52
CA SER A 423 -4.47 40.98 -33.89
C SER A 423 -4.70 42.01 -35.01
N GLU A 424 -5.01 43.28 -34.73
CA GLU A 424 -5.22 44.29 -35.77
C GLU A 424 -4.31 45.52 -35.64
N ASN A 425 -3.47 45.71 -36.67
CA ASN A 425 -2.89 47.00 -37.00
C ASN A 425 -3.98 47.91 -37.60
N VAL A 426 -3.92 49.18 -37.22
CA VAL A 426 -4.55 50.38 -37.82
C VAL A 426 -5.94 50.76 -37.29
N ASP A 427 -5.94 51.83 -36.48
CA ASP A 427 -6.97 52.85 -36.31
C ASP A 427 -8.42 52.41 -35.98
N SER A 428 -8.58 51.73 -34.85
CA SER A 428 -9.70 52.08 -33.95
C SER A 428 -9.26 51.87 -32.50
N SER A 429 -9.46 52.89 -31.65
CA SER A 429 -9.15 52.82 -30.23
C SER A 429 -10.17 51.92 -29.53
N VAL A 430 -10.05 50.60 -29.67
CA VAL A 430 -10.74 49.67 -28.78
C VAL A 430 -10.07 49.82 -27.43
N VAL A 431 -10.70 50.59 -26.53
CA VAL A 431 -10.28 50.73 -25.14
C VAL A 431 -10.40 49.34 -24.52
N VAL A 432 -9.28 48.62 -24.43
CA VAL A 432 -9.20 47.38 -23.65
C VAL A 432 -9.70 47.72 -22.26
N SER A 433 -10.78 47.07 -21.83
CA SER A 433 -11.35 47.34 -20.51
C SER A 433 -10.26 47.12 -19.46
N SER A 434 -10.19 47.96 -18.43
CA SER A 434 -9.17 47.82 -17.36
C SER A 434 -9.22 46.43 -16.69
N ALA A 435 -10.37 45.75 -16.76
CA ALA A 435 -10.56 44.37 -16.31
C ALA A 435 -9.88 43.34 -17.24
N ALA A 436 -9.98 43.51 -18.57
CA ALA A 436 -9.32 42.66 -19.55
C ALA A 436 -7.79 42.76 -19.45
N ALA A 437 -7.25 43.97 -19.27
CA ALA A 437 -5.82 44.17 -19.01
C ALA A 437 -5.38 43.52 -17.68
N ALA A 438 -6.16 43.69 -16.61
CA ALA A 438 -5.87 43.06 -15.32
C ALA A 438 -5.93 41.52 -15.37
N LEU A 439 -6.80 40.94 -16.20
CA LEU A 439 -6.85 39.49 -16.43
C LEU A 439 -5.61 38.99 -17.19
N LYS A 440 -5.20 39.71 -18.25
CA LYS A 440 -3.99 39.39 -19.02
C LYS A 440 -2.72 39.43 -18.18
N ASP A 441 -2.63 40.41 -17.28
CA ASP A 441 -1.47 40.59 -16.41
C ASP A 441 -1.49 39.67 -15.17
N ASP A 442 -2.41 38.69 -15.08
CA ASP A 442 -2.58 37.80 -13.91
C ASP A 442 -2.87 38.56 -12.58
N ARG A 443 -3.47 39.75 -12.67
CA ARG A 443 -3.89 40.59 -11.54
C ARG A 443 -5.35 40.40 -11.15
N LEU A 444 -6.15 39.76 -12.00
CA LEU A 444 -7.56 39.45 -11.78
C LEU A 444 -7.77 37.95 -11.87
N THR A 445 -8.27 37.33 -10.79
CA THR A 445 -8.58 35.90 -10.75
C THR A 445 -10.08 35.68 -10.54
N PHE A 446 -10.66 34.75 -11.31
CA PHE A 446 -12.03 34.28 -11.13
C PHE A 446 -12.03 32.94 -10.37
N VAL A 447 -12.82 32.83 -9.30
CA VAL A 447 -12.93 31.61 -8.47
C VAL A 447 -14.37 31.38 -8.01
N TRP A 448 -14.64 30.16 -7.53
CA TRP A 448 -15.90 29.84 -6.85
C TRP A 448 -15.65 29.23 -5.48
N LEU A 449 -16.61 29.36 -4.56
CA LEU A 449 -16.52 28.91 -3.17
C LEU A 449 -17.73 28.03 -2.82
N ASP A 450 -17.47 26.87 -2.22
CA ASP A 450 -18.51 25.94 -1.77
C ASP A 450 -18.91 26.27 -0.34
N GLY A 451 -20.08 26.88 -0.18
CA GLY A 451 -20.57 27.33 1.11
C GLY A 451 -21.00 26.20 2.05
N GLU A 452 -21.27 25.00 1.53
CA GLU A 452 -21.69 23.85 2.35
C GLU A 452 -20.48 23.20 3.01
N VAL A 453 -19.45 22.88 2.22
CA VAL A 453 -18.22 22.25 2.71
C VAL A 453 -17.34 23.27 3.44
N GLN A 454 -17.25 24.51 2.95
CA GLN A 454 -16.30 25.52 3.40
C GLN A 454 -16.97 26.63 4.20
N LYS A 455 -17.91 26.26 5.07
CA LYS A 455 -18.77 27.19 5.82
C LYS A 455 -18.03 28.33 6.54
N LYS A 456 -16.85 28.04 7.13
CA LYS A 456 -16.04 29.05 7.85
C LYS A 456 -15.44 30.09 6.89
N LEU A 457 -14.89 29.63 5.77
CA LEU A 457 -14.29 30.50 4.75
C LEU A 457 -15.37 31.31 4.01
N CYS A 458 -16.54 30.72 3.80
CA CYS A 458 -17.69 31.38 3.23
C CYS A 458 -18.24 32.49 4.15
N ALA A 459 -18.48 32.17 5.43
CA ALA A 459 -18.92 33.14 6.43
C ALA A 459 -17.91 34.28 6.62
N PHE A 460 -16.61 33.98 6.49
CA PHE A 460 -15.53 34.98 6.54
C PHE A 460 -15.69 36.05 5.46
N TYR A 461 -15.82 35.66 4.19
CA TYR A 461 -15.91 36.60 3.07
C TYR A 461 -17.27 37.32 3.02
N LEU A 462 -18.35 36.60 3.35
CA LEU A 462 -19.69 37.15 3.31
C LEU A 462 -20.13 37.80 4.62
N ALA A 463 -19.28 37.85 5.65
CA ALA A 463 -19.58 38.44 6.97
C ALA A 463 -21.01 38.13 7.45
N THR A 464 -21.49 36.92 7.19
CA THR A 464 -22.85 36.44 7.50
C THR A 464 -22.73 35.28 8.47
N ASP A 465 -23.76 35.11 9.30
CA ASP A 465 -23.96 33.84 10.01
C ASP A 465 -24.17 32.71 8.97
N TYR A 466 -24.02 31.45 9.38
CA TYR A 466 -24.11 30.26 8.52
C TYR A 466 -25.53 30.02 7.93
N SER A 467 -26.09 31.02 7.25
CA SER A 467 -27.38 31.05 6.59
C SER A 467 -27.23 31.58 5.16
N GLY A 468 -28.18 31.21 4.27
CA GLY A 468 -28.16 31.59 2.86
C GLY A 468 -27.08 30.86 2.06
N ALA A 469 -26.08 31.59 1.57
CA ALA A 469 -25.03 31.07 0.68
C ALA A 469 -24.01 30.17 1.40
N CYS A 470 -23.91 30.25 2.74
CA CYS A 470 -22.95 29.52 3.57
C CYS A 470 -23.68 28.66 4.61
N GLY A 471 -23.34 27.38 4.76
CA GLY A 471 -23.92 26.48 5.77
C GLY A 471 -24.57 25.22 5.19
N PRO A 472 -24.93 24.24 6.06
CA PRO A 472 -25.57 22.99 5.63
C PRO A 472 -27.00 23.21 5.12
N GLY A 473 -27.44 22.40 4.15
CA GLY A 473 -28.82 22.42 3.65
C GLY A 473 -29.84 21.98 4.72
N GLY A 474 -31.09 22.44 4.59
CA GLY A 474 -32.22 21.97 5.41
C GLY A 474 -32.53 22.74 6.70
N PHE A 475 -31.88 23.89 6.95
CA PHE A 475 -32.23 24.80 8.05
C PHE A 475 -32.61 26.19 7.52
N GLY A 476 -33.91 26.46 7.36
CA GLY A 476 -34.49 27.80 7.18
C GLY A 476 -34.12 28.54 5.88
N ASP A 477 -35.14 28.89 5.10
CA ASP A 477 -35.08 29.44 3.72
C ASP A 477 -34.45 28.50 2.68
N ASP A 478 -35.31 27.74 2.01
CA ASP A 478 -35.01 26.73 0.98
C ASP A 478 -34.54 27.30 -0.38
N ASN A 479 -34.25 28.60 -0.48
CA ASN A 479 -33.65 29.13 -1.70
C ASN A 479 -32.13 29.03 -1.59
N ASP A 480 -31.52 28.21 -2.45
CA ASP A 480 -30.07 28.05 -2.66
C ASP A 480 -29.41 29.34 -3.16
N LYS A 481 -29.44 30.39 -2.33
CA LYS A 481 -29.00 31.73 -2.71
C LYS A 481 -27.49 31.71 -2.94
N SER A 482 -27.09 31.95 -4.18
CA SER A 482 -25.68 32.17 -4.54
C SER A 482 -25.37 33.68 -4.51
N GLU A 483 -24.15 34.04 -4.12
CA GLU A 483 -23.68 35.44 -4.03
C GLU A 483 -22.41 35.63 -4.86
N LEU A 484 -22.30 36.78 -5.54
CA LEU A 484 -21.13 37.18 -6.32
C LEU A 484 -20.53 38.41 -5.65
N PHE A 485 -19.22 38.39 -5.42
CA PHE A 485 -18.51 39.50 -4.81
C PHE A 485 -17.09 39.59 -5.34
N ILE A 486 -16.49 40.77 -5.21
CA ILE A 486 -15.12 41.06 -5.63
C ILE A 486 -14.32 41.45 -4.40
N VAL A 487 -13.17 40.83 -4.23
CA VAL A 487 -12.20 41.16 -3.19
C VAL A 487 -11.04 41.90 -3.84
N ARG A 488 -10.83 43.15 -3.41
CA ARG A 488 -9.64 43.92 -3.75
C ARG A 488 -8.61 43.76 -2.65
N PHE A 489 -7.42 43.35 -3.03
CA PHE A 489 -6.27 43.29 -2.14
C PHE A 489 -5.35 44.47 -2.42
N GLN A 490 -4.88 45.12 -1.36
CA GLN A 490 -3.92 46.21 -1.45
C GLN A 490 -2.81 46.02 -0.41
N ARG A 491 -1.57 45.90 -0.88
CA ARG A 491 -0.40 45.79 0.00
C ARG A 491 -0.07 47.11 0.68
N ASN A 492 0.28 47.00 1.95
CA ASN A 492 0.68 48.14 2.77
C ASN A 492 2.17 48.40 2.58
N ALA A 493 2.52 49.35 1.71
CA ALA A 493 3.90 49.77 1.45
C ALA A 493 4.65 50.25 2.70
N THR A 494 3.93 50.78 3.70
CA THR A 494 4.48 51.22 4.99
C THR A 494 4.90 50.05 5.90
N PHE A 495 4.30 48.87 5.77
CA PHE A 495 4.61 47.71 6.60
C PHE A 495 5.89 46.99 6.13
N GLU A 496 6.16 46.96 4.83
CA GLU A 496 7.41 46.40 4.29
C GLU A 496 8.65 47.25 4.60
N ALA A 497 8.52 48.58 4.56
CA ALA A 497 9.58 49.49 5.00
C ALA A 497 9.95 49.25 6.47
N LEU A 498 8.96 48.98 7.33
CA LEU A 498 9.18 48.62 8.75
C LEU A 498 9.70 47.16 8.93
N LYS A 499 9.35 46.24 8.02
CA LYS A 499 9.82 44.83 7.99
C LYS A 499 11.30 44.71 7.62
N ALA A 500 11.80 45.62 6.77
CA ALA A 500 13.22 45.70 6.39
C ALA A 500 14.11 46.29 7.52
N GLU A 501 13.54 47.07 8.44
CA GLU A 501 14.30 47.83 9.45
C GLU A 501 14.45 47.09 10.81
N LYS A 502 13.70 46.00 11.07
CA LYS A 502 13.71 45.24 12.34
C LYS A 502 13.82 43.72 12.17
N THR A 503 15.04 43.18 12.14
CA THR A 503 15.29 41.73 12.11
C THR A 503 16.38 41.28 13.07
N ASN A 504 16.18 41.43 14.40
CA ASN A 504 17.08 40.83 15.41
C ASN A 504 16.39 39.94 16.46
N ASN A 505 15.06 39.82 16.51
CA ASN A 505 14.37 39.09 17.59
C ASN A 505 13.60 37.85 17.10
N LEU A 506 14.04 36.66 17.54
CA LEU A 506 13.46 35.34 17.25
C LEU A 506 11.99 35.21 17.70
N MET A 507 11.61 35.90 18.78
CA MET A 507 10.24 35.90 19.30
C MET A 507 9.26 36.63 18.36
N GLU A 508 9.73 37.66 17.67
CA GLU A 508 8.92 38.42 16.71
C GLU A 508 8.69 37.62 15.42
N ALA A 509 9.61 36.71 15.06
CA ALA A 509 9.46 35.82 13.92
C ALA A 509 8.37 34.73 14.09
N LEU A 510 8.14 34.27 15.32
CA LEU A 510 7.05 33.34 15.64
C LEU A 510 5.67 34.03 15.65
N GLN A 511 5.62 35.32 16.01
CA GLN A 511 4.40 36.11 16.00
C GLN A 511 4.00 36.58 14.58
N ARG A 512 4.96 36.62 13.64
CA ARG A 512 4.78 36.96 12.21
C ARG A 512 3.97 35.95 11.39
N GLN A 513 3.70 34.74 11.87
CA GLN A 513 2.91 33.74 11.11
C GLN A 513 1.41 34.09 11.02
N HIS A 514 0.93 35.07 11.79
CA HIS A 514 -0.50 35.36 11.94
C HIS A 514 -0.94 36.77 11.50
N THR A 515 -0.07 37.62 10.96
CA THR A 515 -0.45 38.98 10.53
C THR A 515 -0.62 39.06 9.01
N ALA A 516 -1.78 39.57 8.54
CA ALA A 516 -2.05 39.75 7.10
C ALA A 516 -1.12 40.79 6.45
N ASP A 517 -0.43 40.42 5.36
CA ASP A 517 0.50 41.30 4.63
C ASP A 517 -0.22 42.31 3.70
N ALA A 518 -1.49 42.07 3.35
CA ALA A 518 -2.32 42.95 2.52
C ALA A 518 -3.67 43.29 3.17
N SER A 519 -4.14 44.52 2.94
CA SER A 519 -5.51 44.94 3.26
C SER A 519 -6.51 44.36 2.26
N GLN A 520 -7.71 43.99 2.72
CA GLN A 520 -8.79 43.45 1.89
C GLN A 520 -9.99 44.39 1.91
N LEU A 521 -10.60 44.60 0.75
CA LEU A 521 -11.89 45.28 0.60
C LEU A 521 -12.83 44.37 -0.18
N VAL A 522 -14.02 44.10 0.36
CA VAL A 522 -15.02 43.21 -0.25
C VAL A 522 -16.19 44.05 -0.75
N ALA A 523 -16.46 43.96 -2.05
CA ALA A 523 -17.57 44.60 -2.72
C ALA A 523 -18.58 43.53 -3.19
N ARG A 524 -19.83 43.60 -2.73
CA ARG A 524 -20.87 42.62 -3.07
C ARG A 524 -21.71 43.10 -4.23
N TYR A 525 -22.04 42.19 -5.15
CA TYR A 525 -22.92 42.46 -6.27
C TYR A 525 -24.36 42.04 -5.93
N LYS A 526 -25.24 43.01 -5.69
CA LYS A 526 -26.69 42.78 -5.46
C LYS A 526 -27.55 42.99 -6.70
N GLY A 527 -26.98 43.53 -7.78
CA GLY A 527 -27.65 43.80 -9.04
C GLY A 527 -26.98 44.95 -9.79
N PRO A 528 -27.50 45.34 -10.97
CA PRO A 528 -26.93 46.43 -11.77
C PRO A 528 -26.97 47.79 -11.05
N ASP A 529 -27.86 47.98 -10.06
CA ASP A 529 -28.09 49.27 -9.40
C ASP A 529 -27.58 49.35 -7.94
N GLU A 530 -27.06 48.26 -7.36
CA GLU A 530 -26.62 48.22 -5.94
C GLU A 530 -25.27 47.49 -5.75
N ILE A 531 -24.26 48.24 -5.31
CA ILE A 531 -22.95 47.74 -4.85
C ILE A 531 -22.77 48.16 -3.39
N GLU A 532 -22.63 47.19 -2.50
CA GLU A 532 -22.29 47.44 -1.09
C GLU A 532 -20.80 47.14 -0.84
N GLU A 533 -20.05 48.15 -0.38
CA GLU A 533 -18.65 48.04 0.03
C GLU A 533 -18.55 47.85 1.55
N THR A 534 -17.82 46.83 2.01
CA THR A 534 -17.58 46.60 3.43
C THR A 534 -16.08 46.54 3.74
N SER A 535 -15.64 47.39 4.68
CA SER A 535 -14.23 47.50 5.11
C SER A 535 -14.01 46.88 6.51
N LYS A 536 -13.99 45.55 6.62
CA LYS A 536 -13.33 44.82 7.71
C LYS A 536 -13.58 43.33 7.55
N VAL A 537 -12.50 42.56 7.47
CA VAL A 537 -12.56 41.11 7.66
C VAL A 537 -11.63 40.75 8.83
N PRO A 538 -12.09 40.01 9.85
CA PRO A 538 -11.25 39.55 10.97
C PRO A 538 -10.10 38.64 10.53
N ASP A 539 -9.22 38.20 11.44
CA ASP A 539 -8.12 37.27 11.11
C ASP A 539 -8.63 35.86 10.74
N LEU A 540 -8.07 35.28 9.68
CA LEU A 540 -8.30 33.89 9.27
C LEU A 540 -7.69 32.93 10.30
N VAL A 541 -8.53 32.27 11.09
CA VAL A 541 -8.11 31.07 11.81
C VAL A 541 -7.87 29.96 10.78
N PRO A 542 -6.68 29.32 10.76
CA PRO A 542 -6.42 28.21 9.86
C PRO A 542 -7.52 27.16 9.96
N GLU A 543 -8.04 26.74 8.81
CA GLU A 543 -8.85 25.54 8.76
C GLU A 543 -8.03 24.39 9.36
N GLU A 544 -8.63 23.58 10.24
CA GLU A 544 -8.04 22.31 10.64
C GLU A 544 -7.94 21.45 9.38
N THR A 545 -6.85 21.64 8.65
CA THR A 545 -6.55 20.82 7.51
C THR A 545 -6.42 19.40 8.05
N SER A 546 -7.18 18.49 7.46
CA SER A 546 -6.95 17.05 7.57
C SER A 546 -5.54 16.63 7.09
N LYS A 547 -4.66 17.57 6.74
CA LYS A 547 -3.21 17.34 6.60
C LYS A 547 -2.59 16.86 7.91
N GLU A 548 -3.13 17.20 9.08
CA GLU A 548 -2.73 16.54 10.33
C GLU A 548 -3.19 15.09 10.38
N TRP A 549 -4.32 14.75 9.76
CA TRP A 549 -4.69 13.35 9.52
C TRP A 549 -3.81 12.67 8.46
N ILE A 550 -3.25 13.39 7.48
CA ILE A 550 -2.31 12.80 6.48
C ILE A 550 -0.90 12.60 7.06
N LYS A 551 -0.43 13.50 7.94
CA LYS A 551 0.79 13.28 8.74
C LYS A 551 0.56 12.23 9.84
N SER A 552 -0.62 12.22 10.46
CA SER A 552 -1.00 11.20 11.44
C SER A 552 -1.22 9.84 10.77
N THR A 553 -1.64 9.75 9.50
CA THR A 553 -1.71 8.47 8.75
C THR A 553 -0.35 7.95 8.27
N LYS A 554 0.70 8.78 8.21
CA LYS A 554 2.08 8.27 8.17
C LYS A 554 2.45 7.56 9.49
N SER A 555 1.87 7.97 10.63
CA SER A 555 2.05 7.30 11.93
C SER A 555 1.03 6.17 12.21
N ILE A 556 -0.16 6.23 11.60
CA ILE A 556 -1.21 5.22 11.69
C ILE A 556 -1.02 4.24 10.55
N ARG A 557 -0.02 3.38 10.72
CA ARG A 557 0.11 2.13 9.96
C ARG A 557 -1.23 1.38 9.96
N SER A 558 -1.86 1.30 8.79
CA SER A 558 -2.83 0.29 8.37
C SER A 558 -3.85 -0.17 9.44
N ALA A 559 -4.95 0.57 9.63
CA ALA A 559 -6.15 0.09 10.33
C ALA A 559 -6.99 -0.88 9.46
N GLY A 560 -6.33 -1.70 8.63
CA GLY A 560 -6.95 -2.70 7.75
C GLY A 560 -6.22 -4.04 7.75
N ASN A 561 -5.18 -4.22 8.57
CA ASN A 561 -4.51 -5.52 8.67
C ASN A 561 -5.31 -6.40 9.62
N SER A 562 -5.97 -7.41 9.06
CA SER A 562 -6.58 -8.48 9.86
C SER A 562 -5.58 -9.01 10.89
N VAL A 563 -6.05 -9.44 12.07
CA VAL A 563 -5.22 -10.09 13.09
C VAL A 563 -4.38 -11.23 12.46
N LYS A 564 -4.88 -11.87 11.40
CA LYS A 564 -4.19 -12.86 10.58
C LYS A 564 -2.93 -12.34 9.88
N GLN A 565 -2.94 -11.12 9.32
CA GLN A 565 -1.76 -10.48 8.72
C GLN A 565 -0.73 -10.01 9.76
N ARG A 566 -1.17 -9.61 10.95
CA ARG A 566 -0.28 -9.29 12.07
C ARG A 566 0.42 -10.54 12.63
N ILE A 567 -0.24 -11.68 12.60
CA ILE A 567 0.33 -12.99 12.98
C ILE A 567 1.29 -13.51 11.88
N GLN A 568 0.98 -13.26 10.61
CA GLN A 568 1.87 -13.61 9.49
C GLN A 568 3.13 -12.74 9.42
N SER A 569 3.05 -11.45 9.75
CA SER A 569 4.20 -10.52 9.74
C SER A 569 5.08 -10.63 10.99
N SER A 570 4.57 -11.13 12.11
CA SER A 570 5.34 -11.30 13.36
C SER A 570 6.13 -12.62 13.43
N GLY A 571 6.22 -13.37 12.33
CA GLY A 571 6.95 -14.64 12.28
C GLY A 571 6.31 -15.79 13.07
N PHE A 572 5.16 -15.57 13.72
CA PHE A 572 4.43 -16.62 14.44
C PHE A 572 3.56 -17.43 13.48
N HIS A 573 4.13 -18.48 12.90
CA HIS A 573 3.37 -19.50 12.17
C HIS A 573 3.39 -20.83 12.93
N PHE A 574 2.23 -21.27 13.42
CA PHE A 574 2.05 -22.57 14.07
C PHE A 574 2.45 -23.75 13.17
N GLY A 575 2.45 -23.57 11.84
CA GLY A 575 2.93 -24.57 10.88
C GLY A 575 4.39 -24.98 11.10
N ASP A 576 5.26 -24.06 11.50
CA ASP A 576 6.68 -24.35 11.73
C ASP A 576 6.90 -25.22 12.96
N TYR A 577 6.04 -25.06 13.97
CA TYR A 577 6.00 -25.95 15.14
C TYR A 577 5.53 -27.37 14.77
N LEU A 578 4.81 -27.55 13.67
CA LEU A 578 4.37 -28.87 13.19
C LEU A 578 5.39 -29.52 12.26
N THR A 579 6.33 -28.75 11.69
CA THR A 579 7.42 -29.28 10.86
C THR A 579 8.57 -29.88 11.66
N ASP A 580 8.71 -29.52 12.95
CA ASP A 580 9.65 -30.19 13.85
C ASP A 580 8.96 -31.44 14.43
N PRO A 581 9.40 -32.64 14.02
CA PRO A 581 8.73 -33.88 14.40
C PRO A 581 8.85 -34.16 15.92
N ARG A 582 9.64 -33.37 16.67
CA ARG A 582 9.78 -33.44 18.14
C ARG A 582 8.63 -32.78 18.90
N ILE A 583 7.93 -31.81 18.29
CA ILE A 583 6.95 -30.97 18.98
C ILE A 583 5.60 -31.68 19.13
N GLY A 584 5.17 -32.44 18.12
CA GLY A 584 3.93 -33.24 18.18
C GLY A 584 3.90 -34.19 19.38
N PRO A 585 4.93 -35.01 19.60
CA PRO A 585 5.01 -35.88 20.78
C PRO A 585 5.14 -35.14 22.11
N ALA A 586 5.80 -33.96 22.15
CA ALA A 586 5.86 -33.14 23.36
C ALA A 586 4.48 -32.56 23.74
N LEU A 587 3.70 -32.14 22.73
CA LEU A 587 2.32 -31.70 22.92
C LEU A 587 1.42 -32.86 23.37
N LEU A 588 1.60 -34.05 22.80
CA LEU A 588 0.89 -35.27 23.20
C LEU A 588 1.21 -35.66 24.64
N MET A 589 2.48 -35.60 25.05
CA MET A 589 2.89 -35.79 26.44
C MET A 589 2.27 -34.76 27.39
N SER A 590 2.23 -33.48 26.99
CA SER A 590 1.59 -32.42 27.79
C SER A 590 0.06 -32.62 27.90
N ALA A 591 -0.57 -33.13 26.84
CA ALA A 591 -1.99 -33.49 26.84
C ALA A 591 -2.26 -34.68 27.76
N CYS A 592 -1.41 -35.71 27.73
CA CYS A 592 -1.53 -36.86 28.64
C CYS A 592 -1.34 -36.45 30.11
N ILE A 593 -0.38 -35.57 30.42
CA ILE A 593 -0.15 -35.05 31.77
C ILE A 593 -1.33 -34.20 32.23
N SER A 594 -1.84 -33.29 31.40
CA SER A 594 -2.97 -32.43 31.77
C SER A 594 -4.26 -33.23 31.98
N MET A 595 -4.53 -34.23 31.14
CA MET A 595 -5.68 -35.13 31.29
C MET A 595 -5.54 -36.01 32.55
N GLY A 596 -4.33 -36.46 32.88
CA GLY A 596 -4.03 -37.14 34.15
C GLY A 596 -4.28 -36.27 35.39
N ILE A 597 -3.91 -34.99 35.35
CA ILE A 597 -4.14 -34.02 36.44
C ILE A 597 -5.64 -33.69 36.61
N ILE A 598 -6.36 -33.51 35.51
CA ILE A 598 -7.82 -33.25 35.53
C ILE A 598 -8.55 -34.46 36.14
N TRP A 599 -8.18 -35.67 35.73
CA TRP A 599 -8.76 -36.89 36.26
C TRP A 599 -8.42 -37.12 37.75
N TYR A 600 -7.18 -36.83 38.18
CA TYR A 600 -6.78 -36.88 39.59
C TYR A 600 -7.60 -35.91 40.48
N LYS A 601 -7.78 -34.67 40.03
CA LYS A 601 -8.62 -33.68 40.73
C LYS A 601 -10.10 -34.07 40.75
N SER A 602 -10.59 -34.73 39.71
CA SER A 602 -11.97 -35.23 39.66
C SER A 602 -12.22 -36.35 40.67
N ASN A 603 -11.25 -37.25 40.89
CA ASN A 603 -11.39 -38.36 41.85
C ASN A 603 -11.24 -37.94 43.32
N GLN A 604 -10.48 -36.88 43.63
CA GLN A 604 -10.44 -36.33 44.99
C GLN A 604 -11.79 -35.75 45.42
N ARG A 605 -12.59 -35.27 44.47
CA ARG A 605 -13.92 -34.69 44.75
C ARG A 605 -14.96 -35.73 45.16
N THR A 606 -14.78 -36.99 44.78
CA THR A 606 -15.75 -38.07 45.02
C THR A 606 -15.59 -38.74 46.38
N GLN A 607 -14.52 -38.47 47.13
CA GLN A 607 -14.27 -39.12 48.44
C GLN A 607 -14.74 -38.33 49.66
N THR A 608 -15.17 -37.07 49.53
CA THR A 608 -15.51 -36.20 50.70
C THR A 608 -17.00 -35.90 50.85
N THR A 609 -17.91 -36.84 50.57
CA THR A 609 -19.34 -36.62 50.83
C THR A 609 -20.04 -37.84 51.43
N GLU A 610 -19.73 -38.16 52.68
CA GLU A 610 -20.65 -38.81 53.62
C GLU A 610 -20.45 -38.15 54.99
N ASP A 611 -21.36 -37.24 55.38
CA ASP A 611 -22.01 -37.24 56.70
C ASP A 611 -22.98 -36.05 56.93
N GLY A 612 -24.25 -36.45 57.09
CA GLY A 612 -25.36 -35.93 57.89
C GLY A 612 -25.45 -34.51 58.50
N ALA A 613 -26.52 -33.82 58.08
CA ALA A 613 -27.51 -33.04 58.88
C ALA A 613 -27.34 -31.51 59.14
N PRO A 614 -28.46 -30.73 59.25
CA PRO A 614 -28.57 -29.31 58.85
C PRO A 614 -29.03 -28.37 60.02
N PRO A 615 -29.59 -27.16 59.77
CA PRO A 615 -28.95 -25.92 59.32
C PRO A 615 -29.19 -24.74 60.31
N LYS A 616 -28.34 -23.68 60.32
CA LYS A 616 -28.78 -22.33 60.75
C LYS A 616 -28.09 -21.20 59.98
N ASP A 617 -28.99 -20.38 59.46
CA ASP A 617 -28.84 -19.14 58.71
C ASP A 617 -28.21 -18.00 59.53
N LYS A 618 -27.40 -17.15 58.88
CA LYS A 618 -27.31 -15.69 59.07
C LYS A 618 -26.25 -15.05 58.15
N THR A 619 -26.71 -14.60 56.99
CA THR A 619 -26.44 -13.30 56.34
C THR A 619 -25.09 -12.58 56.55
N LYS A 620 -24.30 -12.39 55.47
CA LYS A 620 -24.13 -11.10 54.76
C LYS A 620 -23.05 -11.13 53.66
N LYS A 621 -23.46 -10.62 52.49
CA LYS A 621 -22.69 -9.92 51.43
C LYS A 621 -21.63 -10.71 50.63
N ARG A 622 -22.06 -11.24 49.47
CA ARG A 622 -21.22 -11.31 48.26
C ARG A 622 -21.90 -10.54 47.12
N ARG A 623 -21.17 -9.56 46.58
CA ARG A 623 -21.48 -8.82 45.35
C ARG A 623 -21.55 -9.81 44.16
N PRO A 624 -22.54 -9.75 43.26
CA PRO A 624 -22.45 -10.40 41.97
C PRO A 624 -21.57 -9.56 41.03
N ARG A 625 -20.56 -10.19 40.44
CA ARG A 625 -19.83 -9.68 39.28
C ARG A 625 -20.70 -9.92 38.02
N PRO A 626 -20.72 -9.02 37.04
CA PRO A 626 -21.76 -8.99 36.01
C PRO A 626 -21.63 -10.15 35.03
N LYS A 627 -22.75 -10.80 34.71
CA LYS A 627 -22.88 -11.60 33.50
C LYS A 627 -23.06 -10.63 32.33
N LEU A 628 -22.21 -10.76 31.32
CA LEU A 628 -22.31 -10.05 30.05
C LEU A 628 -23.67 -10.38 29.42
N SER A 629 -24.54 -9.38 29.30
CA SER A 629 -25.79 -9.46 28.56
C SER A 629 -25.51 -9.32 27.07
N THR A 630 -25.79 -10.36 26.31
CA THR A 630 -25.95 -10.29 24.87
C THR A 630 -27.31 -9.65 24.58
N SER A 631 -27.39 -8.32 24.56
CA SER A 631 -28.52 -7.58 24.02
C SER A 631 -28.06 -6.18 23.60
N LEU A 632 -27.66 -6.04 22.34
CA LEU A 632 -27.46 -4.76 21.67
C LEU A 632 -27.55 -4.97 20.15
N PHE A 633 -28.70 -5.50 19.74
CA PHE A 633 -29.30 -5.21 18.43
C PHE A 633 -30.70 -4.72 18.74
N GLY A 634 -30.86 -3.39 18.76
CA GLY A 634 -32.16 -2.76 18.88
C GLY A 634 -32.98 -3.05 17.63
N GLN A 635 -34.16 -3.62 17.83
CA GLN A 635 -35.24 -3.52 16.84
C GLN A 635 -35.64 -2.05 16.69
N PRO A 636 -35.87 -1.55 15.49
CA PRO A 636 -36.47 -0.24 15.28
C PRO A 636 -38.00 -0.32 15.49
N GLU A 637 -38.51 0.50 16.41
CA GLU A 637 -39.92 0.88 16.45
C GLU A 637 -40.20 1.90 15.33
N TYR A 638 -41.24 1.64 14.54
CA TYR A 638 -41.83 2.58 13.59
C TYR A 638 -42.71 3.60 14.32
N PRO A 639 -42.72 4.86 13.86
CA PRO A 639 -43.96 5.62 13.74
C PRO A 639 -44.36 5.76 12.27
N ALA A 640 -45.63 5.47 12.01
CA ALA A 640 -46.33 5.77 10.77
C ALA A 640 -46.56 7.29 10.62
N ASP A 641 -46.32 7.84 9.43
CA ASP A 641 -47.28 8.61 8.64
C ASP A 641 -46.58 9.38 7.49
N ALA A 642 -47.24 9.36 6.31
CA ALA A 642 -47.02 10.12 5.06
C ALA A 642 -46.19 9.48 3.90
N ASP A 643 -46.96 8.86 3.00
CA ASP A 643 -46.85 8.58 1.54
C ASP A 643 -46.16 9.67 0.64
N PRO A 644 -45.91 9.44 -0.68
CA PRO A 644 -45.18 8.36 -1.34
C PRO A 644 -44.18 8.86 -2.43
N GLU A 645 -43.05 8.17 -2.65
CA GLU A 645 -42.25 8.30 -3.88
C GLU A 645 -42.53 7.15 -4.88
N PRO A 646 -42.47 7.41 -6.20
CA PRO A 646 -43.00 6.50 -7.21
C PRO A 646 -42.06 5.35 -7.56
N LYS A 647 -42.72 4.25 -7.93
CA LYS A 647 -42.20 3.02 -8.51
C LYS A 647 -41.48 3.31 -9.84
N ASP A 648 -40.28 2.75 -10.01
CA ASP A 648 -39.96 1.85 -11.13
C ASP A 648 -38.50 1.35 -11.04
N ALA A 649 -38.32 0.14 -10.53
CA ALA A 649 -37.16 -0.70 -10.81
C ALA A 649 -37.58 -2.17 -10.72
N ARG A 650 -37.63 -2.86 -11.87
CA ARG A 650 -37.82 -4.31 -11.94
C ARG A 650 -36.46 -4.99 -11.87
N GLN A 651 -36.33 -5.94 -10.95
CA GLN A 651 -35.21 -6.87 -10.83
C GLN A 651 -35.47 -8.09 -11.72
N TRP A 652 -34.51 -8.48 -12.56
CA TRP A 652 -34.51 -9.77 -13.25
C TRP A 652 -33.72 -10.77 -12.41
N GLU A 653 -34.38 -11.89 -12.05
CA GLU A 653 -33.73 -13.07 -11.50
C GLU A 653 -33.22 -13.93 -12.66
N MET A 654 -31.93 -14.25 -12.64
CA MET A 654 -31.33 -15.27 -13.49
C MET A 654 -31.55 -16.63 -12.83
N THR A 655 -32.25 -17.52 -13.52
CA THR A 655 -32.42 -18.92 -13.12
C THR A 655 -31.25 -19.74 -13.65
N ASP A 656 -30.56 -20.43 -12.76
CA ASP A 656 -29.61 -21.49 -13.08
C ASP A 656 -30.31 -22.65 -13.79
N SER A 657 -29.72 -23.15 -14.88
CA SER A 657 -29.95 -24.52 -15.35
C SER A 657 -28.71 -25.06 -16.08
N ASP A 658 -28.11 -26.08 -15.47
CA ASP A 658 -27.21 -27.04 -16.10
C ASP A 658 -27.95 -27.94 -17.12
N SER A 659 -27.17 -28.60 -17.98
CA SER A 659 -27.49 -29.69 -18.95
C SER A 659 -28.18 -29.22 -20.24
N ASP A 660 -27.76 -29.53 -21.48
CA ASP A 660 -26.95 -30.62 -22.06
C ASP A 660 -25.91 -30.14 -23.10
#